data_AF-A0A6B0Y603-F1
#
_entry.id   AF-A0A6B0Y603-F1
#
_cell.length_a   1.000
_cell.length_b   1.000
_cell.length_c   1.000
_cell.angle_alpha   90.00
_cell.angle_beta   90.00
_cell.angle_gamma   90.00
#
_symmetry.space_group_name_H-M   'P 1'
#
loop_
_entity.id
_entity.type
_entity.pdbx_description
1 polymer ?
#
loop_
_entity_poly.entity_id
_entity_poly.type
_entity_poly.pdbx_seq_one_letter_code
_entity_poly.pdbx_strand_id
1 'polypeptide(L)'
;MTLKYDLCSMIKILTVTIVTMFAITLTSSAFAQTDDKMMMDGTPLSGPINIGGLFPLTGDISSTGIQIHAAAELAVEDFNTYLEETGAQWWLVLSSEDTATNPTIALEKIQSLNARGISNIIGPATSGNIQNIKGYADSNNMLVMSCCSTAPSLAISGDSIYRFVPDDKNQGNALGKILARDDIKALVPVWRGDAYGDDLRDEVAANFESRGGEVHAGVRYAPDTPELSLEMDLLAKYVQEMSDKHGAENVAIFVIAFDEITRLVQSASQHPILGDVSWYGTESTADSAELINDRIASAFTDKVSYTAMRILLSSGPDRESVQDRLTEQLGAEPTAFAYPAYDSVWVLGKAIMTANSADSTYIKSVLYDVAATHSSATGSTALNDAGDLAVAHYQVLRIEDGAWISTDKYSAIRDLLIPSNDLTGEVTVGSLYPLTGRSSSTGYATREATDLGAEDFNKFLQSINEEWHLNVISEDSTSLPPIALEKVQGLLAKGIDIVIGPRPSGEVTQVKSYADTNNMMIISCCSTAPTLAIANDSIFRIAVDDIHQGAGVSKLLEVEGIKAVVPIWLGDAYGDGLVNEVKDRAESRGYVVSDGIRYEPLLADFAVSVSELADQVQALVDEYGADKVAVFMTSFDESVPIMQAAARYDILNEIRWFGSETFVPKTNILDDPITSDLVKSIQFTAMRPADVNTSTHHHVQEHFLEVHGEIPTGYIYSAYDATWLVGLSMLQSGATDAGTIKTVFHDVASTYVGASGNTILNEAGDLVPRNYAIWIIDEDGWMLTERQFNPIDDDIS
;
A
#
# COMPACT_ATOMS: atom_id res chain seq x y z
N MET A 1 -38.47 10.99 49.38
CA MET A 1 -39.23 10.37 48.28
C MET A 1 -38.19 9.94 47.23
N THR A 2 -37.34 8.94 47.51
CA THR A 2 -37.52 7.49 47.26
C THR A 2 -37.75 7.18 45.77
N LEU A 3 -37.02 6.29 45.08
CA LEU A 3 -36.16 5.15 45.42
C LEU A 3 -35.14 4.96 44.23
N LYS A 4 -33.85 4.57 44.31
CA LYS A 4 -33.12 3.44 44.96
C LYS A 4 -33.18 2.08 44.22
N TYR A 5 -31.97 1.55 43.88
CA TYR A 5 -31.54 0.15 43.62
C TYR A 5 -32.00 -0.51 42.29
N ASP A 6 -31.25 -1.36 41.56
CA ASP A 6 -29.99 -2.14 41.70
C ASP A 6 -29.46 -2.33 40.25
N LEU A 7 -28.19 -2.19 39.85
CA LEU A 7 -26.95 -2.81 40.34
C LEU A 7 -26.97 -4.35 40.46
N CYS A 8 -27.67 -5.06 39.56
CA CYS A 8 -27.51 -6.51 39.44
C CYS A 8 -28.04 -7.09 38.10
N SER A 9 -27.55 -6.63 36.94
CA SER A 9 -27.68 -7.36 35.65
C SER A 9 -26.83 -6.70 34.56
N MET A 10 -25.51 -6.92 34.58
CA MET A 10 -24.64 -6.99 33.39
C MET A 10 -23.21 -7.33 33.88
N ILE A 11 -23.12 -8.44 34.61
CA ILE A 11 -21.85 -9.15 34.82
C ILE A 11 -21.93 -10.38 33.92
N LYS A 12 -21.39 -10.24 32.71
CA LYS A 12 -20.78 -11.27 31.85
C LYS A 12 -20.53 -10.61 30.49
N ILE A 13 -19.33 -10.84 29.95
CA ILE A 13 -18.75 -10.25 28.74
C ILE A 13 -18.00 -8.94 29.01
N LEU A 14 -17.04 -9.01 29.93
CA LEU A 14 -15.76 -8.37 29.70
C LEU A 14 -14.70 -9.25 30.36
N THR A 15 -13.61 -9.49 29.62
CA THR A 15 -12.27 -9.98 29.99
C THR A 15 -11.89 -11.29 29.26
N VAL A 16 -10.67 -11.24 28.72
CA VAL A 16 -9.85 -12.27 28.06
C VAL A 16 -9.91 -12.26 26.52
N THR A 17 -9.31 -11.22 25.93
CA THR A 17 -8.55 -11.37 24.68
C THR A 17 -7.08 -11.50 25.09
N ILE A 18 -6.63 -12.73 25.35
CA ILE A 18 -5.21 -13.03 25.55
C ILE A 18 -4.68 -13.60 24.25
N VAL A 19 -3.74 -12.84 23.69
CA VAL A 19 -2.70 -13.19 22.73
C VAL A 19 -2.13 -14.56 23.05
N THR A 20 -2.02 -15.44 22.05
CA THR A 20 -1.13 -16.60 22.18
C THR A 20 -0.23 -16.71 20.96
N MET A 21 0.98 -16.16 21.12
CA MET A 21 2.19 -16.49 20.35
C MET A 21 2.40 -18.01 20.35
N PHE A 22 2.72 -18.55 19.17
CA PHE A 22 3.19 -19.91 19.00
C PHE A 22 4.65 -20.00 19.48
N ALA A 23 4.85 -20.33 20.75
CA ALA A 23 6.13 -20.81 21.26
C ALA A 23 6.17 -22.34 21.11
N ILE A 24 7.10 -22.83 20.29
CA ILE A 24 7.42 -24.25 20.15
C ILE A 24 7.89 -24.78 21.51
N THR A 25 7.06 -25.59 22.16
CA THR A 25 7.52 -26.52 23.20
C THR A 25 6.89 -27.89 22.99
N LEU A 26 7.75 -28.87 22.68
CA LEU A 26 7.44 -30.29 22.70
C LEU A 26 6.90 -30.69 24.08
N THR A 27 5.65 -31.14 24.18
CA THR A 27 5.25 -32.23 25.09
C THR A 27 4.00 -32.95 24.58
N SER A 28 4.03 -34.25 24.78
CA SER A 28 3.13 -35.28 24.30
C SER A 28 1.75 -35.31 24.97
N SER A 29 0.79 -35.82 24.20
CA SER A 29 -0.35 -36.68 24.58
C SER A 29 -1.71 -36.04 24.95
N ALA A 30 -2.69 -36.46 24.13
CA ALA A 30 -4.07 -36.83 24.46
C ALA A 30 -5.16 -35.74 24.50
N PHE A 31 -5.68 -35.42 23.32
CA PHE A 31 -7.13 -35.41 23.06
C PHE A 31 -7.38 -36.15 21.74
N ALA A 32 -8.35 -37.07 21.75
CA ALA A 32 -8.71 -37.91 20.61
C ALA A 32 -10.01 -37.41 19.96
N GLN A 33 -10.08 -37.58 18.63
CA GLN A 33 -11.25 -37.58 17.73
C GLN A 33 -11.98 -36.23 17.59
N THR A 34 -12.04 -35.59 16.41
CA THR A 34 -12.14 -36.12 15.04
C THR A 34 -11.45 -35.19 14.04
N ASP A 35 -10.43 -35.68 13.34
CA ASP A 35 -10.03 -35.19 12.02
C ASP A 35 -9.46 -36.41 11.29
N ASP A 36 -10.33 -37.12 10.58
CA ASP A 36 -9.88 -37.93 9.47
C ASP A 36 -9.27 -36.93 8.48
N LYS A 37 -7.94 -36.76 8.53
CA LYS A 37 -7.18 -36.31 7.37
C LYS A 37 -7.65 -37.18 6.22
N MET A 38 -8.43 -36.58 5.31
CA MET A 38 -8.87 -37.21 4.08
C MET A 38 -7.68 -37.96 3.49
N MET A 39 -7.80 -39.29 3.47
CA MET A 39 -6.72 -40.17 3.06
C MET A 39 -6.39 -39.85 1.59
N MET A 40 -5.25 -39.21 1.35
CA MET A 40 -4.63 -39.13 0.03
C MET A 40 -4.64 -40.53 -0.57
N ASP A 41 -5.14 -40.69 -1.79
CA ASP A 41 -5.08 -41.99 -2.48
C ASP A 41 -3.60 -42.38 -2.57
N GLY A 42 -3.22 -43.47 -1.90
CA GLY A 42 -1.85 -43.97 -1.88
C GLY A 42 -1.43 -44.62 -3.20
N THR A 43 -2.35 -44.70 -4.16
CA THR A 43 -2.08 -45.15 -5.52
C THR A 43 -1.47 -44.01 -6.33
N PRO A 44 -0.27 -44.19 -6.91
CA PRO A 44 0.29 -43.18 -7.81
C PRO A 44 -0.62 -42.94 -9.02
N LEU A 45 -0.80 -41.67 -9.41
CA LEU A 45 -1.50 -41.30 -10.64
C LEU A 45 -0.88 -42.03 -11.85
N SER A 46 -1.74 -42.57 -12.73
CA SER A 46 -1.32 -43.24 -13.95
C SER A 46 -2.34 -43.09 -15.08
N GLY A 47 -1.85 -43.05 -16.32
CA GLY A 47 -2.69 -42.98 -17.52
C GLY A 47 -3.28 -41.59 -17.81
N PRO A 48 -4.25 -41.50 -18.74
CA PRO A 48 -4.88 -40.24 -19.10
C PRO A 48 -5.81 -39.73 -17.99
N ILE A 49 -5.61 -38.48 -17.58
CA ILE A 49 -6.54 -37.72 -16.73
C ILE A 49 -7.33 -36.76 -17.61
N ASN A 50 -8.62 -37.02 -17.76
CA ASN A 50 -9.49 -36.19 -18.60
C ASN A 50 -9.94 -34.94 -17.84
N ILE A 51 -9.70 -33.78 -18.44
CA ILE A 51 -10.22 -32.49 -17.99
C ILE A 51 -11.18 -31.93 -19.05
N GLY A 52 -12.13 -31.12 -18.62
CA GLY A 52 -13.14 -30.52 -19.49
C GLY A 52 -12.75 -29.11 -19.88
N GLY A 53 -13.15 -28.68 -21.06
CA GLY A 53 -13.01 -27.31 -21.53
C GLY A 53 -14.35 -26.75 -21.98
N LEU A 54 -14.72 -25.57 -21.51
CA LEU A 54 -15.91 -24.85 -21.95
C LEU A 54 -15.47 -23.53 -22.58
N PHE A 55 -15.45 -23.47 -23.91
CA PHE A 55 -14.95 -22.32 -24.65
C PHE A 55 -16.03 -21.76 -25.59
N PRO A 56 -16.19 -20.45 -25.73
CA PRO A 56 -17.11 -19.87 -26.71
C PRO A 56 -16.46 -19.89 -28.10
N LEU A 57 -16.36 -21.06 -28.72
CA LEU A 57 -15.75 -21.21 -30.06
C LEU A 57 -16.63 -20.59 -31.16
N THR A 58 -17.91 -20.39 -30.85
CA THR A 58 -18.86 -19.60 -31.64
C THR A 58 -19.58 -18.55 -30.78
N GLY A 59 -20.37 -17.68 -31.41
CA GLY A 59 -21.12 -16.61 -30.73
C GLY A 59 -20.33 -15.29 -30.63
N ASP A 60 -20.83 -14.38 -29.79
CA ASP A 60 -20.46 -12.96 -29.78
C ASP A 60 -19.07 -12.64 -29.20
N ILE A 61 -18.37 -13.63 -28.62
CA ILE A 61 -16.99 -13.50 -28.13
C ILE A 61 -16.09 -14.61 -28.71
N SER A 62 -16.40 -15.07 -29.92
CA SER A 62 -15.66 -16.18 -30.54
C SER A 62 -14.21 -15.84 -30.86
N SER A 63 -13.90 -14.56 -31.10
CA SER A 63 -12.54 -14.06 -31.32
C SER A 63 -11.63 -14.42 -30.13
N THR A 64 -12.05 -14.09 -28.90
CA THR A 64 -11.36 -14.44 -27.65
C THR A 64 -11.48 -15.93 -27.36
N GLY A 65 -12.65 -16.54 -27.60
CA GLY A 65 -12.91 -17.95 -27.34
C GLY A 65 -11.92 -18.91 -28.02
N ILE A 66 -11.54 -18.60 -29.28
CA ILE A 66 -10.53 -19.35 -30.03
C ILE A 66 -9.14 -19.18 -29.39
N GLN A 67 -8.79 -17.98 -28.95
CA GLN A 67 -7.48 -17.68 -28.35
C GLN A 67 -7.29 -18.38 -27.01
N ILE A 68 -8.29 -18.31 -26.11
CA ILE A 68 -8.22 -18.97 -24.80
C ILE A 68 -8.26 -20.49 -24.91
N HIS A 69 -8.91 -21.04 -25.94
CA HIS A 69 -8.87 -22.47 -26.24
C HIS A 69 -7.46 -22.90 -26.68
N ALA A 70 -6.85 -22.15 -27.61
CA ALA A 70 -5.48 -22.40 -28.05
C ALA A 70 -4.48 -22.32 -26.88
N ALA A 71 -4.65 -21.34 -25.98
CA ALA A 71 -3.84 -21.21 -24.77
C ALA A 71 -3.99 -22.41 -23.81
N ALA A 72 -5.21 -22.91 -23.62
CA ALA A 72 -5.44 -24.11 -22.82
C ALA A 72 -4.84 -25.38 -23.45
N GLU A 73 -4.92 -25.52 -24.77
CA GLU A 73 -4.28 -26.63 -25.50
C GLU A 73 -2.75 -26.57 -25.36
N LEU A 74 -2.17 -25.38 -25.52
CA LEU A 74 -0.74 -25.14 -25.35
C LEU A 74 -0.27 -25.50 -23.93
N ALA A 75 -1.03 -25.09 -22.91
CA ALA A 75 -0.71 -25.41 -21.53
C ALA A 75 -0.78 -26.92 -21.24
N VAL A 76 -1.72 -27.64 -21.85
CA VAL A 76 -1.77 -29.11 -21.75
C VAL A 76 -0.55 -29.77 -22.38
N GLU A 77 -0.11 -29.28 -23.55
CA GLU A 77 1.12 -29.75 -24.20
C GLU A 77 2.35 -29.54 -23.30
N ASP A 78 2.51 -28.33 -22.78
CA ASP A 78 3.66 -27.95 -21.97
C ASP A 78 3.67 -28.68 -20.62
N PHE A 79 2.51 -28.79 -19.97
CA PHE A 79 2.39 -29.53 -18.72
C PHE A 79 2.69 -31.02 -18.92
N ASN A 80 2.21 -31.62 -20.01
CA ASN A 80 2.50 -33.03 -20.33
C ASN A 80 3.99 -33.25 -20.64
N THR A 81 4.64 -32.29 -21.29
CA THR A 81 6.10 -32.32 -21.49
C THR A 81 6.84 -32.28 -20.16
N TYR A 82 6.44 -31.40 -19.24
CA TYR A 82 6.97 -31.35 -17.88
C TYR A 82 6.78 -32.68 -17.12
N LEU A 83 5.61 -33.31 -17.24
CA LEU A 83 5.35 -34.63 -16.65
C LEU A 83 6.26 -35.72 -17.23
N GLU A 84 6.50 -35.71 -18.54
CA GLU A 84 7.43 -36.65 -19.19
C GLU A 84 8.87 -36.47 -18.67
N GLU A 85 9.35 -35.23 -18.61
CA GLU A 85 10.69 -34.89 -18.13
C GLU A 85 10.91 -35.27 -16.65
N THR A 86 9.86 -35.21 -15.85
CA THR A 86 9.87 -35.61 -14.43
C THR A 86 9.60 -37.10 -14.22
N GLY A 87 9.33 -37.86 -15.29
CA GLY A 87 9.10 -39.30 -15.25
C GLY A 87 7.72 -39.71 -14.74
N ALA A 88 6.75 -38.81 -14.74
CA ALA A 88 5.38 -39.10 -14.32
C ALA A 88 4.72 -40.14 -15.25
N GLN A 89 3.81 -40.95 -14.71
CA GLN A 89 3.15 -42.04 -15.44
C GLN A 89 1.73 -41.69 -15.91
N TRP A 90 1.39 -40.40 -15.89
CA TRP A 90 0.07 -39.87 -16.23
C TRP A 90 0.22 -38.62 -17.11
N TRP A 91 -0.85 -38.21 -17.77
CA TRP A 91 -0.90 -37.02 -18.61
C TRP A 91 -2.32 -36.45 -18.68
N LEU A 92 -2.44 -35.16 -18.95
CA LEU A 92 -3.71 -34.48 -19.15
C LEU A 92 -4.26 -34.70 -20.56
N VAL A 93 -5.59 -34.82 -20.65
CA VAL A 93 -6.34 -34.87 -21.91
C VAL A 93 -7.50 -33.88 -21.84
N LEU A 94 -7.46 -32.83 -22.66
CA LEU A 94 -8.52 -31.81 -22.71
C LEU A 94 -9.69 -32.27 -23.60
N SER A 95 -10.90 -32.23 -23.05
CA SER A 95 -12.16 -32.43 -23.77
C SER A 95 -12.92 -31.11 -23.89
N SER A 96 -12.73 -30.40 -24.99
CA SER A 96 -13.35 -29.10 -25.25
C SER A 96 -14.78 -29.21 -25.78
N GLU A 97 -15.66 -28.32 -25.33
CA GLU A 97 -17.03 -28.14 -25.80
C GLU A 97 -17.30 -26.66 -26.09
N ASP A 98 -18.05 -26.40 -27.17
CA ASP A 98 -18.44 -25.04 -27.57
C ASP A 98 -19.66 -24.56 -26.78
N THR A 99 -19.49 -23.46 -26.06
CA THR A 99 -20.56 -22.79 -25.31
C THR A 99 -21.39 -21.83 -26.14
N ALA A 100 -20.93 -21.45 -27.33
CA ALA A 100 -21.57 -20.48 -28.22
C ALA A 100 -21.90 -19.12 -27.56
N THR A 101 -21.16 -18.73 -26.51
CA THR A 101 -21.47 -17.56 -25.66
C THR A 101 -22.87 -17.63 -25.02
N ASN A 102 -23.47 -18.83 -24.94
CA ASN A 102 -24.85 -19.01 -24.55
C ASN A 102 -24.97 -19.78 -23.22
N PRO A 103 -25.58 -19.19 -22.19
CA PRO A 103 -25.66 -19.83 -20.87
C PRO A 103 -26.39 -21.19 -20.87
N THR A 104 -27.41 -21.35 -21.71
CA THR A 104 -28.16 -22.63 -21.80
C THR A 104 -27.31 -23.71 -22.43
N ILE A 105 -26.56 -23.38 -23.49
CA ILE A 105 -25.63 -24.32 -24.13
C ILE A 105 -24.49 -24.65 -23.17
N ALA A 106 -23.93 -23.67 -22.46
CA ALA A 106 -22.90 -23.94 -21.44
C ALA A 106 -23.36 -24.95 -20.38
N LEU A 107 -24.61 -24.84 -19.90
CA LEU A 107 -25.20 -25.81 -18.98
C LEU A 107 -25.36 -27.20 -19.60
N GLU A 108 -25.80 -27.31 -20.85
CA GLU A 108 -25.85 -28.58 -21.57
C GLU A 108 -24.46 -29.21 -21.69
N LYS A 109 -23.44 -28.41 -22.01
CA LYS A 109 -22.07 -28.90 -22.22
C LYS A 109 -21.39 -29.35 -20.94
N ILE A 110 -21.54 -28.62 -19.83
CA ILE A 110 -21.01 -29.09 -18.54
C ILE A 110 -21.71 -30.37 -18.06
N GLN A 111 -23.01 -30.53 -18.34
CA GLN A 111 -23.74 -31.76 -18.04
C GLN A 111 -23.23 -32.94 -18.88
N SER A 112 -22.96 -32.72 -20.17
CA SER A 112 -22.33 -33.70 -21.06
C SER A 112 -20.95 -34.13 -20.57
N LEU A 113 -20.10 -33.18 -20.17
CA LEU A 113 -18.78 -33.47 -19.60
C LEU A 113 -18.87 -34.28 -18.31
N ASN A 114 -19.74 -33.89 -17.38
CA ASN A 114 -19.96 -34.63 -16.14
C ASN A 114 -20.48 -36.05 -16.40
N ALA A 115 -21.37 -36.24 -17.36
CA ALA A 115 -21.86 -37.57 -17.76
C ALA A 115 -20.74 -38.48 -18.34
N ARG A 116 -19.65 -37.89 -18.85
CA ARG A 116 -18.42 -38.59 -19.26
C ARG A 116 -17.43 -38.81 -18.11
N GLY A 117 -17.78 -38.43 -16.89
CA GLY A 117 -16.93 -38.55 -15.70
C GLY A 117 -15.89 -37.46 -15.55
N ILE A 118 -16.07 -36.31 -16.21
CA ILE A 118 -15.14 -35.18 -16.18
C ILE A 118 -15.69 -34.11 -15.23
N SER A 119 -15.03 -33.89 -14.10
CA SER A 119 -15.46 -32.95 -13.04
C SER A 119 -14.56 -31.73 -12.87
N ASN A 120 -13.38 -31.70 -13.48
CA ASN A 120 -12.45 -30.57 -13.45
C ASN A 120 -12.52 -29.85 -14.81
N ILE A 121 -12.95 -28.58 -14.79
CA ILE A 121 -13.34 -27.82 -15.97
C ILE A 121 -12.50 -26.55 -16.07
N ILE A 122 -11.98 -26.28 -17.27
CA ILE A 122 -11.37 -25.00 -17.67
C ILE A 122 -12.42 -24.17 -18.42
N GLY A 123 -12.52 -22.88 -18.10
CA GLY A 123 -13.64 -22.02 -18.51
C GLY A 123 -14.92 -22.30 -17.70
N PRO A 124 -16.09 -21.75 -18.07
CA PRO A 124 -16.35 -20.90 -19.23
C PRO A 124 -15.84 -19.46 -19.07
N ALA A 125 -15.79 -18.74 -20.20
CA ALA A 125 -15.22 -17.40 -20.27
C ALA A 125 -16.12 -16.29 -19.71
N THR A 126 -17.46 -16.38 -19.88
CA THR A 126 -18.35 -15.26 -19.54
C THR A 126 -19.03 -15.42 -18.19
N SER A 127 -19.23 -14.30 -17.49
CA SER A 127 -19.99 -14.25 -16.23
C SER A 127 -21.41 -14.84 -16.38
N GLY A 128 -22.09 -14.57 -17.49
CA GLY A 128 -23.40 -15.16 -17.78
C GLY A 128 -23.39 -16.69 -17.89
N ASN A 129 -22.34 -17.28 -18.48
CA ASN A 129 -22.19 -18.73 -18.52
C ASN A 129 -21.93 -19.29 -17.12
N ILE A 130 -21.00 -18.68 -16.35
CA ILE A 130 -20.70 -19.10 -14.98
C ILE A 130 -21.95 -19.06 -14.10
N GLN A 131 -22.69 -17.95 -14.12
CA GLN A 131 -23.91 -17.78 -13.34
C GLN A 131 -24.91 -18.92 -13.58
N ASN A 132 -25.03 -19.40 -14.82
CA ASN A 132 -25.97 -20.44 -15.17
C ASN A 132 -25.47 -21.87 -14.89
N ILE A 133 -24.16 -22.11 -14.85
CA ILE A 133 -23.60 -23.44 -14.55
C ILE A 133 -23.30 -23.66 -13.06
N LYS A 134 -23.10 -22.58 -12.29
CA LYS A 134 -22.60 -22.64 -10.92
C LYS A 134 -23.41 -23.58 -10.03
N GLY A 135 -24.74 -23.45 -10.02
CA GLY A 135 -25.59 -24.31 -9.19
C GLY A 135 -25.47 -25.80 -9.52
N TYR A 136 -25.21 -26.14 -10.80
CA TYR A 136 -24.94 -27.51 -11.21
C TYR A 136 -23.54 -27.97 -10.78
N ALA A 137 -22.51 -27.14 -10.94
CA ALA A 137 -21.15 -27.44 -10.52
C ALA A 137 -21.08 -27.71 -9.00
N ASP A 138 -21.68 -26.83 -8.19
CA ASP A 138 -21.76 -26.97 -6.73
C ASP A 138 -22.44 -28.29 -6.33
N SER A 139 -23.59 -28.59 -6.95
CA SER A 139 -24.41 -29.77 -6.61
C SER A 139 -23.75 -31.10 -7.01
N ASN A 140 -22.77 -31.08 -7.90
CA ASN A 140 -22.10 -32.28 -8.43
C ASN A 140 -20.63 -32.36 -8.01
N ASN A 141 -20.20 -31.55 -7.03
CA ASN A 141 -18.81 -31.50 -6.55
C ASN A 141 -17.79 -31.33 -7.68
N MET A 142 -18.10 -30.46 -8.64
CA MET A 142 -17.17 -30.13 -9.72
C MET A 142 -16.18 -29.05 -9.26
N LEU A 143 -15.11 -28.89 -10.04
CA LEU A 143 -14.17 -27.76 -9.97
C LEU A 143 -14.24 -27.04 -11.32
N VAL A 144 -14.50 -25.74 -11.30
CA VAL A 144 -14.57 -24.89 -12.50
C VAL A 144 -13.55 -23.76 -12.35
N MET A 145 -12.57 -23.73 -13.25
CA MET A 145 -11.51 -22.72 -13.28
C MET A 145 -11.76 -21.79 -14.47
N SER A 146 -12.40 -20.64 -14.21
CA SER A 146 -12.65 -19.63 -15.24
C SER A 146 -11.44 -18.73 -15.43
N CYS A 147 -11.07 -18.47 -16.67
CA CYS A 147 -10.01 -17.53 -17.02
C CYS A 147 -10.44 -16.06 -17.01
N CYS A 148 -11.75 -15.79 -17.04
CA CYS A 148 -12.20 -14.56 -17.72
C CYS A 148 -13.49 -13.94 -17.14
N SER A 149 -14.22 -14.62 -16.25
CA SER A 149 -15.48 -14.07 -15.70
C SER A 149 -15.22 -13.11 -14.54
N THR A 150 -15.60 -11.84 -14.68
CA THR A 150 -15.23 -10.78 -13.73
C THR A 150 -16.36 -10.29 -12.83
N ALA A 151 -17.60 -10.73 -13.05
CA ALA A 151 -18.76 -10.15 -12.35
C ALA A 151 -18.65 -10.28 -10.80
N PRO A 152 -18.73 -9.18 -10.03
CA PRO A 152 -18.68 -9.16 -8.58
C PRO A 152 -19.71 -10.06 -7.89
N SER A 153 -20.90 -10.25 -8.47
CA SER A 153 -21.92 -11.15 -7.91
C SER A 153 -21.52 -12.63 -7.90
N LEU A 154 -20.43 -12.99 -8.59
CA LEU A 154 -19.86 -14.34 -8.62
C LEU A 154 -18.65 -14.52 -7.70
N ALA A 155 -18.22 -13.48 -6.97
CA ALA A 155 -17.17 -13.57 -5.96
C ALA A 155 -17.71 -14.23 -4.68
N ILE A 156 -17.86 -15.56 -4.69
CA ILE A 156 -18.57 -16.32 -3.65
C ILE A 156 -17.62 -17.31 -2.99
N SER A 157 -17.31 -17.07 -1.71
CA SER A 157 -16.43 -17.93 -0.94
C SER A 157 -16.96 -19.36 -0.77
N GLY A 158 -16.08 -20.34 -1.00
CA GLY A 158 -16.31 -21.75 -0.71
C GLY A 158 -17.17 -22.49 -1.74
N ASP A 159 -17.40 -21.92 -2.93
CA ASP A 159 -18.14 -22.60 -3.99
C ASP A 159 -17.24 -23.43 -4.93
N SER A 160 -17.81 -23.93 -6.03
CA SER A 160 -17.07 -24.71 -7.03
C SER A 160 -16.33 -23.87 -8.09
N ILE A 161 -16.36 -22.54 -8.02
CA ILE A 161 -15.87 -21.63 -9.04
C ILE A 161 -14.59 -20.94 -8.55
N TYR A 162 -13.53 -20.99 -9.36
CA TYR A 162 -12.28 -20.29 -9.13
C TYR A 162 -11.94 -19.47 -10.37
N ARG A 163 -11.62 -18.19 -10.21
CA ARG A 163 -11.52 -17.23 -11.31
C ARG A 163 -10.12 -16.66 -11.37
N PHE A 164 -9.43 -16.88 -12.49
CA PHE A 164 -8.04 -16.45 -12.71
C PHE A 164 -7.96 -15.01 -13.23
N VAL A 165 -8.95 -14.21 -12.84
CA VAL A 165 -9.07 -12.77 -13.06
C VAL A 165 -9.64 -12.15 -11.78
N PRO A 166 -9.34 -10.88 -11.51
CA PRO A 166 -9.96 -10.14 -10.42
C PRO A 166 -11.46 -9.93 -10.72
N ASP A 167 -12.25 -9.69 -9.68
CA ASP A 167 -13.61 -9.18 -9.88
C ASP A 167 -13.62 -7.69 -10.25
N ASP A 168 -14.70 -7.24 -10.91
CA ASP A 168 -14.81 -5.89 -11.48
C ASP A 168 -14.85 -4.75 -10.44
N LYS A 169 -14.88 -5.00 -9.12
CA LYS A 169 -14.61 -3.94 -8.14
C LYS A 169 -13.25 -3.30 -8.36
N ASN A 170 -12.27 -4.10 -8.78
CA ASN A 170 -10.91 -3.65 -9.07
C ASN A 170 -10.90 -2.74 -10.32
N GLN A 171 -11.53 -3.18 -11.40
CA GLN A 171 -11.65 -2.43 -12.65
C GLN A 171 -12.48 -1.14 -12.45
N GLY A 172 -13.57 -1.23 -11.69
CA GLY A 172 -14.44 -0.11 -11.33
C GLY A 172 -13.71 0.98 -10.55
N ASN A 173 -12.89 0.60 -9.56
CA ASN A 173 -12.08 1.55 -8.82
C ASN A 173 -11.02 2.23 -9.71
N ALA A 174 -10.33 1.45 -10.56
CA ALA A 174 -9.35 1.97 -11.52
C ALA A 174 -9.99 3.00 -12.47
N LEU A 175 -11.14 2.68 -13.09
CA LEU A 175 -11.87 3.58 -13.97
C LEU A 175 -12.33 4.85 -13.24
N GLY A 176 -12.85 4.72 -12.01
CA GLY A 176 -13.22 5.87 -11.20
C GLY A 176 -12.04 6.82 -10.95
N LYS A 177 -10.84 6.29 -10.72
CA LYS A 177 -9.62 7.09 -10.52
C LYS A 177 -9.18 7.81 -11.81
N ILE A 178 -9.23 7.12 -12.95
CA ILE A 178 -8.90 7.68 -14.27
C ILE A 178 -9.88 8.81 -14.64
N LEU A 179 -11.18 8.58 -14.49
CA LEU A 179 -12.21 9.58 -14.78
C LEU A 179 -12.04 10.84 -13.92
N ALA A 180 -11.66 10.69 -12.65
CA ALA A 180 -11.38 11.81 -11.76
C ALA A 180 -10.12 12.59 -12.17
N ARG A 181 -9.04 11.90 -12.58
CA ARG A 181 -7.82 12.53 -13.10
C ARG A 181 -8.11 13.34 -14.37
N ASP A 182 -8.95 12.80 -15.25
CA ASP A 182 -9.30 13.40 -16.54
C ASP A 182 -10.35 14.53 -16.42
N ASP A 183 -10.66 14.97 -15.19
CA ASP A 183 -11.61 16.04 -14.85
C ASP A 183 -13.06 15.78 -15.33
N ILE A 184 -13.42 14.52 -15.61
CA ILE A 184 -14.76 14.15 -16.03
C ILE A 184 -15.75 14.42 -14.88
N LYS A 185 -16.86 15.08 -15.20
CA LYS A 185 -17.95 15.41 -14.27
C LYS A 185 -19.19 14.55 -14.47
N ALA A 186 -19.38 14.00 -15.67
CA ALA A 186 -20.57 13.26 -16.03
C ALA A 186 -20.28 12.02 -16.89
N LEU A 187 -20.92 10.89 -16.55
CA LEU A 187 -20.74 9.61 -17.23
C LEU A 187 -22.03 9.10 -17.88
N VAL A 188 -21.91 8.88 -19.20
CA VAL A 188 -22.71 8.22 -20.24
C VAL A 188 -22.65 6.70 -20.39
N PRO A 189 -23.14 5.80 -19.51
CA PRO A 189 -22.92 4.37 -19.74
C PRO A 189 -23.75 3.82 -20.92
N VAL A 190 -23.13 3.00 -21.76
CA VAL A 190 -23.79 2.11 -22.74
C VAL A 190 -23.22 0.70 -22.61
N TRP A 191 -24.06 -0.28 -22.32
CA TRP A 191 -23.56 -1.60 -21.94
C TRP A 191 -24.42 -2.74 -22.43
N ARG A 192 -23.75 -3.86 -22.72
CA ARG A 192 -24.39 -5.14 -22.99
C ARG A 192 -25.16 -5.64 -21.78
N GLY A 193 -26.35 -6.16 -22.03
CA GLY A 193 -27.30 -6.55 -21.00
C GLY A 193 -27.14 -7.98 -20.53
N ASP A 194 -26.12 -8.25 -19.74
CA ASP A 194 -25.87 -9.53 -19.06
C ASP A 194 -25.20 -9.34 -17.69
N ALA A 195 -24.91 -10.43 -16.97
CA ALA A 195 -24.31 -10.38 -15.64
C ALA A 195 -22.93 -9.69 -15.61
N TYR A 196 -22.19 -9.66 -16.73
CA TYR A 196 -20.93 -8.93 -16.81
C TYR A 196 -21.19 -7.43 -16.94
N GLY A 197 -21.99 -7.03 -17.94
CA GLY A 197 -22.25 -5.62 -18.19
C GLY A 197 -23.00 -4.92 -17.07
N ASP A 198 -23.96 -5.61 -16.42
CA ASP A 198 -24.75 -5.01 -15.34
C ASP A 198 -23.91 -4.75 -14.08
N ASP A 199 -23.15 -5.74 -13.61
CA ASP A 199 -22.36 -5.57 -12.38
C ASP A 199 -21.21 -4.57 -12.59
N LEU A 200 -20.48 -4.63 -13.71
CA LEU A 200 -19.36 -3.71 -13.97
C LEU A 200 -19.86 -2.26 -14.13
N ARG A 201 -21.02 -2.05 -14.75
CA ARG A 201 -21.64 -0.72 -14.85
C ARG A 201 -21.94 -0.17 -13.45
N ASP A 202 -22.46 -0.99 -12.55
CA ASP A 202 -22.80 -0.56 -11.19
C ASP A 202 -21.54 -0.27 -10.36
N GLU A 203 -20.48 -1.08 -10.48
CA GLU A 203 -19.20 -0.82 -9.80
C GLU A 203 -18.53 0.47 -10.28
N VAL A 204 -18.47 0.71 -11.59
CA VAL A 204 -17.91 1.96 -12.15
C VAL A 204 -18.73 3.16 -11.71
N ALA A 205 -20.06 3.05 -11.74
CA ALA A 205 -20.94 4.13 -11.30
C ALA A 205 -20.70 4.50 -9.83
N ALA A 206 -20.69 3.50 -8.94
CA ALA A 206 -20.46 3.71 -7.51
C ALA A 206 -19.09 4.35 -7.22
N ASN A 207 -18.03 3.88 -7.89
CA ASN A 207 -16.69 4.41 -7.71
C ASN A 207 -16.57 5.85 -8.24
N PHE A 208 -17.16 6.16 -9.39
CA PHE A 208 -17.13 7.53 -9.94
C PHE A 208 -17.96 8.52 -9.10
N GLU A 209 -19.14 8.12 -8.64
CA GLU A 209 -19.98 8.95 -7.74
C GLU A 209 -19.29 9.22 -6.40
N SER A 210 -18.60 8.23 -5.83
CA SER A 210 -17.82 8.42 -4.59
C SER A 210 -16.71 9.47 -4.71
N ARG A 211 -16.28 9.73 -5.96
CA ARG A 211 -15.25 10.73 -6.32
C ARG A 211 -15.87 12.05 -6.82
N GLY A 212 -17.19 12.22 -6.68
CA GLY A 212 -17.91 13.47 -6.97
C GLY A 212 -18.47 13.57 -8.40
N GLY A 213 -18.40 12.50 -9.19
CA GLY A 213 -18.99 12.44 -10.52
C GLY A 213 -20.51 12.22 -10.52
N GLU A 214 -21.16 12.54 -11.65
CA GLU A 214 -22.58 12.26 -11.89
C GLU A 214 -22.74 11.17 -12.95
N VAL A 215 -23.53 10.13 -12.68
CA VAL A 215 -23.75 9.04 -13.64
C VAL A 215 -25.18 9.09 -14.17
N HIS A 216 -25.33 9.14 -15.49
CA HIS A 216 -26.63 9.03 -16.13
C HIS A 216 -27.10 7.56 -16.17
N ALA A 217 -28.41 7.31 -16.22
CA ALA A 217 -28.96 5.95 -16.26
C ALA A 217 -28.41 5.11 -17.43
N GLY A 218 -28.16 5.76 -18.56
CA GLY A 218 -27.49 5.22 -19.74
C GLY A 218 -28.36 4.32 -20.62
N VAL A 219 -27.72 3.52 -21.47
CA VAL A 219 -28.37 2.65 -22.46
C VAL A 219 -27.92 1.19 -22.30
N ARG A 220 -28.83 0.34 -21.83
CA ARG A 220 -28.63 -1.12 -21.79
C ARG A 220 -29.14 -1.75 -23.08
N TYR A 221 -28.30 -2.52 -23.78
CA TYR A 221 -28.68 -3.20 -25.03
C TYR A 221 -28.65 -4.73 -24.88
N ALA A 222 -29.44 -5.46 -25.67
CA ALA A 222 -29.38 -6.93 -25.65
C ALA A 222 -28.16 -7.40 -26.48
N PRO A 223 -27.32 -8.34 -26.00
CA PRO A 223 -26.12 -8.77 -26.73
C PRO A 223 -26.38 -9.25 -28.16
N ASP A 224 -27.53 -9.88 -28.40
CA ASP A 224 -27.96 -10.41 -29.71
C ASP A 224 -28.62 -9.35 -30.61
N THR A 225 -28.55 -8.06 -30.25
CA THR A 225 -29.13 -6.97 -31.04
C THR A 225 -28.41 -6.86 -32.40
N PRO A 226 -29.12 -7.05 -33.53
CA PRO A 226 -28.49 -7.05 -34.85
C PRO A 226 -28.10 -5.63 -35.29
N GLU A 227 -28.87 -4.61 -34.90
CA GLU A 227 -28.72 -3.21 -35.32
C GLU A 227 -28.79 -2.30 -34.09
N LEU A 228 -27.76 -1.49 -33.87
CA LEU A 228 -27.58 -0.70 -32.63
C LEU A 228 -27.91 0.80 -32.81
N SER A 229 -28.57 1.15 -33.91
CA SER A 229 -28.88 2.54 -34.26
C SER A 229 -29.84 3.21 -33.27
N LEU A 230 -30.83 2.48 -32.75
CA LEU A 230 -31.79 3.02 -31.78
C LEU A 230 -31.12 3.29 -30.43
N GLU A 231 -30.19 2.43 -30.03
CA GLU A 231 -29.37 2.58 -28.83
C GLU A 231 -28.46 3.80 -28.95
N MET A 232 -27.83 4.01 -30.12
CA MET A 232 -26.98 5.18 -30.36
C MET A 232 -27.78 6.50 -30.48
N ASP A 233 -28.98 6.47 -31.07
CA ASP A 233 -29.91 7.62 -31.06
C ASP A 233 -30.23 8.05 -29.62
N LEU A 234 -30.51 7.08 -28.75
CA LEU A 234 -30.82 7.32 -27.35
C LEU A 234 -29.59 7.79 -26.57
N LEU A 235 -28.44 7.17 -26.79
CA LEU A 235 -27.17 7.58 -26.19
C LEU A 235 -26.83 9.02 -26.56
N ALA A 236 -26.96 9.40 -27.83
CA ALA A 236 -26.72 10.76 -28.31
C ALA A 236 -27.61 11.79 -27.60
N LYS A 237 -28.87 11.46 -27.34
CA LYS A 237 -29.77 12.32 -26.56
C LYS A 237 -29.29 12.49 -25.13
N TYR A 238 -28.89 11.41 -24.45
CA TYR A 238 -28.43 11.48 -23.06
C TYR A 238 -27.08 12.20 -22.92
N VAL A 239 -26.17 11.97 -23.86
CA VAL A 239 -24.90 12.69 -23.90
C VAL A 239 -25.14 14.19 -24.15
N GLN A 240 -26.06 14.55 -25.04
CA GLN A 240 -26.43 15.96 -25.23
C GLN A 240 -26.97 16.59 -23.94
N GLU A 241 -27.85 15.89 -23.21
CA GLU A 241 -28.39 16.36 -21.93
C GLU A 241 -27.29 16.61 -20.90
N MET A 242 -26.31 15.70 -20.78
CA MET A 242 -25.19 15.87 -19.85
C MET A 242 -24.22 16.96 -20.31
N SER A 243 -23.94 17.07 -21.61
CA SER A 243 -23.07 18.11 -22.18
C SER A 243 -23.66 19.50 -22.04
N ASP A 244 -24.99 19.65 -22.16
CA ASP A 244 -25.67 20.92 -21.90
C ASP A 244 -25.52 21.38 -20.44
N LYS A 245 -25.30 20.45 -19.51
CA LYS A 245 -25.14 20.72 -18.07
C LYS A 245 -23.69 20.96 -17.65
N HIS A 246 -22.75 20.18 -18.18
CA HIS A 246 -21.36 20.11 -17.68
C HIS A 246 -20.30 20.61 -18.67
N GLY A 247 -20.65 20.84 -19.93
CA GLY A 247 -19.70 21.02 -21.04
C GLY A 247 -19.27 19.66 -21.61
N ALA A 248 -19.13 19.57 -22.93
CA ALA A 248 -18.82 18.31 -23.61
C ALA A 248 -17.44 17.76 -23.23
N GLU A 249 -16.48 18.64 -22.96
CA GLU A 249 -15.13 18.31 -22.49
C GLU A 249 -15.10 17.62 -21.12
N ASN A 250 -16.17 17.73 -20.33
CA ASN A 250 -16.31 17.15 -19.00
C ASN A 250 -17.29 15.96 -18.96
N VAL A 251 -17.77 15.52 -20.13
CA VAL A 251 -18.68 14.38 -20.28
C VAL A 251 -17.91 13.24 -20.92
N ALA A 252 -18.11 12.03 -20.41
CA ALA A 252 -17.56 10.82 -21.00
C ALA A 252 -18.64 9.78 -21.27
N ILE A 253 -18.40 8.91 -22.24
CA ILE A 253 -19.18 7.69 -22.48
C ILE A 253 -18.39 6.51 -21.91
N PHE A 254 -19.05 5.66 -21.14
CA PHE A 254 -18.49 4.40 -20.68
C PHE A 254 -19.14 3.24 -21.44
N VAL A 255 -18.36 2.46 -22.17
CA VAL A 255 -18.85 1.36 -23.01
C VAL A 255 -18.41 0.00 -22.48
N ILE A 256 -19.38 -0.90 -22.33
CA ILE A 256 -19.13 -2.31 -22.01
C ILE A 256 -19.67 -3.18 -23.16
N ALA A 257 -18.76 -3.81 -23.89
CA ALA A 257 -19.04 -4.60 -25.08
C ALA A 257 -17.99 -5.71 -25.29
N PHE A 258 -18.31 -6.68 -26.14
CA PHE A 258 -17.32 -7.63 -26.69
C PHE A 258 -17.03 -7.28 -28.16
N ASP A 259 -17.03 -8.27 -29.07
CA ASP A 259 -16.75 -8.10 -30.50
C ASP A 259 -17.73 -7.13 -31.18
N GLU A 260 -18.93 -6.89 -30.60
CA GLU A 260 -19.88 -5.93 -31.14
C GLU A 260 -19.46 -4.46 -31.02
N ILE A 261 -18.36 -4.15 -30.30
CA ILE A 261 -17.86 -2.79 -30.11
C ILE A 261 -17.63 -2.03 -31.43
N THR A 262 -17.14 -2.72 -32.47
CA THR A 262 -16.92 -2.09 -33.78
C THR A 262 -18.23 -1.60 -34.39
N ARG A 263 -19.32 -2.37 -34.28
CA ARG A 263 -20.65 -1.96 -34.76
C ARG A 263 -21.22 -0.81 -33.94
N LEU A 264 -21.03 -0.83 -32.61
CA LEU A 264 -21.42 0.27 -31.73
C LEU A 264 -20.75 1.59 -32.16
N VAL A 265 -19.43 1.57 -32.32
CA VAL A 265 -18.64 2.74 -32.71
C VAL A 265 -18.99 3.24 -34.13
N GLN A 266 -19.20 2.34 -35.08
CA GLN A 266 -19.64 2.70 -36.44
C GLN A 266 -21.01 3.39 -36.45
N SER A 267 -21.92 2.92 -35.60
CA SER A 267 -23.22 3.57 -35.44
C SER A 267 -23.08 4.91 -34.71
N ALA A 268 -22.23 4.99 -33.67
CA ALA A 268 -21.96 6.20 -32.92
C ALA A 268 -21.38 7.32 -33.81
N SER A 269 -20.56 6.96 -34.80
CA SER A 269 -19.93 7.91 -35.74
C SER A 269 -20.93 8.70 -36.59
N GLN A 270 -22.21 8.31 -36.61
CA GLN A 270 -23.28 9.04 -37.30
C GLN A 270 -23.86 10.19 -36.47
N HIS A 271 -23.49 10.30 -35.19
CA HIS A 271 -23.98 11.31 -34.26
C HIS A 271 -22.85 12.27 -33.86
N PRO A 272 -22.87 13.54 -34.30
CA PRO A 272 -21.79 14.49 -34.02
C PRO A 272 -21.44 14.61 -32.53
N ILE A 273 -22.45 14.73 -31.65
CA ILE A 273 -22.26 14.89 -30.20
C ILE A 273 -21.51 13.72 -29.55
N LEU A 274 -21.67 12.51 -30.07
CA LEU A 274 -20.96 11.32 -29.57
C LEU A 274 -19.47 11.36 -29.91
N GLY A 275 -19.09 12.09 -30.96
CA GLY A 275 -17.69 12.31 -31.32
C GLY A 275 -17.07 13.53 -30.65
N ASP A 276 -17.81 14.26 -29.82
CA ASP A 276 -17.33 15.49 -29.15
C ASP A 276 -17.05 15.28 -27.66
N VAL A 277 -17.17 14.04 -27.18
CA VAL A 277 -16.93 13.60 -25.80
C VAL A 277 -15.91 12.44 -25.78
N SER A 278 -15.24 12.24 -24.65
CA SER A 278 -14.28 11.14 -24.47
C SER A 278 -14.99 9.79 -24.28
N TRP A 279 -14.35 8.72 -24.74
CA TRP A 279 -14.87 7.35 -24.59
C TRP A 279 -13.94 6.50 -23.74
N TYR A 280 -14.52 5.79 -22.78
CA TYR A 280 -13.84 4.85 -21.91
C TYR A 280 -14.43 3.45 -22.08
N GLY A 281 -13.56 2.47 -22.25
CA GLY A 281 -13.89 1.06 -22.43
C GLY A 281 -13.44 0.20 -21.26
N THR A 282 -13.49 -1.10 -21.49
CA THR A 282 -13.19 -2.15 -20.50
C THR A 282 -12.10 -3.08 -21.04
N GLU A 283 -11.66 -4.01 -20.19
CA GLU A 283 -10.72 -5.09 -20.56
C GLU A 283 -11.16 -5.88 -21.80
N SER A 284 -12.46 -6.09 -21.99
CA SER A 284 -12.95 -6.82 -23.17
C SER A 284 -12.90 -6.04 -24.48
N THR A 285 -12.57 -4.75 -24.44
CA THR A 285 -12.42 -3.90 -25.64
C THR A 285 -10.99 -3.40 -25.84
N ALA A 286 -10.12 -3.58 -24.85
CA ALA A 286 -8.71 -3.25 -24.93
C ALA A 286 -8.03 -4.11 -26.01
N ASP A 287 -7.05 -3.52 -26.71
CA ASP A 287 -6.30 -4.15 -27.79
C ASP A 287 -7.14 -4.72 -28.95
N SER A 288 -8.41 -4.31 -29.09
CA SER A 288 -9.22 -4.75 -30.24
C SER A 288 -8.58 -4.29 -31.54
N ALA A 289 -8.20 -5.27 -32.38
CA ALA A 289 -7.63 -5.03 -33.69
C ALA A 289 -8.66 -4.41 -34.64
N GLU A 290 -9.95 -4.73 -34.46
CA GLU A 290 -11.05 -4.25 -35.28
C GLU A 290 -11.29 -2.74 -35.08
N LEU A 291 -11.07 -2.22 -33.86
CA LEU A 291 -11.16 -0.79 -33.59
C LEU A 291 -10.12 0.03 -34.34
N ILE A 292 -8.94 -0.53 -34.64
CA ILE A 292 -7.89 0.17 -35.39
C ILE A 292 -7.85 -0.18 -36.88
N ASN A 293 -8.29 -1.37 -37.28
CA ASN A 293 -8.24 -1.85 -38.66
C ASN A 293 -9.48 -1.49 -39.48
N ASP A 294 -10.65 -1.33 -38.86
CA ASP A 294 -11.83 -0.81 -39.57
C ASP A 294 -11.70 0.71 -39.77
N ARG A 295 -11.83 1.16 -41.01
CA ARG A 295 -11.60 2.57 -41.37
C ARG A 295 -12.54 3.54 -40.63
N ILE A 296 -13.80 3.16 -40.40
CA ILE A 296 -14.77 4.04 -39.74
C ILE A 296 -14.53 4.02 -38.24
N ALA A 297 -14.34 2.83 -37.66
CA ALA A 297 -14.07 2.69 -36.23
C ALA A 297 -12.78 3.43 -35.85
N SER A 298 -11.68 3.16 -36.57
CA SER A 298 -10.36 3.77 -36.33
C SER A 298 -10.42 5.29 -36.35
N ALA A 299 -11.05 5.88 -37.37
CA ALA A 299 -11.20 7.33 -37.46
C ALA A 299 -12.04 7.93 -36.32
N PHE A 300 -13.03 7.19 -35.81
CA PHE A 300 -13.85 7.64 -34.69
C PHE A 300 -13.12 7.47 -33.34
N THR A 301 -12.55 6.30 -33.07
CA THR A 301 -11.85 5.99 -31.81
C THR A 301 -10.62 6.87 -31.62
N ASP A 302 -9.93 7.21 -32.70
CA ASP A 302 -8.84 8.19 -32.71
C ASP A 302 -9.36 9.60 -32.36
N LYS A 303 -10.47 10.03 -32.99
CA LYS A 303 -11.09 11.35 -32.70
C LYS A 303 -11.46 11.51 -31.22
N VAL A 304 -11.99 10.46 -30.59
CA VAL A 304 -12.49 10.50 -29.20
C VAL A 304 -11.44 10.08 -28.17
N SER A 305 -10.21 9.81 -28.60
CA SER A 305 -9.12 9.30 -27.76
C SER A 305 -9.57 8.10 -26.90
N TYR A 306 -10.18 7.10 -27.57
CA TYR A 306 -10.76 5.93 -26.92
C TYR A 306 -9.78 5.31 -25.93
N THR A 307 -10.15 5.30 -24.65
CA THR A 307 -9.30 4.84 -23.56
C THR A 307 -9.89 3.54 -23.01
N ALA A 308 -9.10 2.49 -22.86
CA ALA A 308 -9.52 1.24 -22.23
C ALA A 308 -8.47 0.83 -21.19
N MET A 309 -8.72 -0.26 -20.49
CA MET A 309 -7.75 -0.84 -19.58
C MET A 309 -7.69 -2.33 -19.75
N ARG A 310 -6.55 -2.93 -19.42
CA ARG A 310 -6.38 -4.38 -19.35
C ARG A 310 -5.61 -4.74 -18.08
N ILE A 311 -5.77 -5.96 -17.59
CA ILE A 311 -4.89 -6.49 -16.55
C ILE A 311 -3.42 -6.35 -16.97
N LEU A 312 -2.59 -5.91 -16.04
CA LEU A 312 -1.15 -5.85 -16.19
C LEU A 312 -0.59 -7.26 -16.00
N LEU A 313 -0.27 -7.91 -17.12
CA LEU A 313 0.36 -9.23 -17.17
C LEU A 313 1.81 -9.16 -16.69
N SER A 314 2.40 -10.28 -16.26
CA SER A 314 3.84 -10.33 -15.95
C SER A 314 4.71 -9.88 -17.12
N SER A 315 5.95 -9.46 -16.83
CA SER A 315 7.02 -9.35 -17.83
C SER A 315 7.95 -10.57 -17.75
N GLY A 316 8.72 -10.83 -18.81
CA GLY A 316 9.79 -11.82 -18.81
C GLY A 316 9.55 -13.07 -19.67
N PRO A 317 10.49 -14.03 -19.61
CA PRO A 317 10.68 -15.05 -20.64
C PRO A 317 9.53 -16.07 -20.72
N ASP A 318 8.90 -16.42 -19.60
CA ASP A 318 7.80 -17.40 -19.59
C ASP A 318 6.59 -16.87 -20.37
N ARG A 319 6.19 -15.63 -20.06
CA ARG A 319 5.10 -14.91 -20.73
C ARG A 319 5.43 -14.62 -22.19
N GLU A 320 6.67 -14.22 -22.49
CA GLU A 320 7.14 -14.03 -23.88
C GLU A 320 7.08 -15.34 -24.68
N SER A 321 7.47 -16.47 -24.09
CA SER A 321 7.42 -17.77 -24.77
C SER A 321 5.98 -18.19 -25.10
N VAL A 322 5.04 -17.98 -24.17
CA VAL A 322 3.61 -18.25 -24.40
C VAL A 322 3.06 -17.33 -25.49
N GLN A 323 3.37 -16.03 -25.42
CA GLN A 323 2.95 -15.07 -26.44
C GLN A 323 3.44 -15.44 -27.83
N ASP A 324 4.73 -15.74 -28.00
CA ASP A 324 5.34 -16.02 -29.29
C ASP A 324 4.70 -17.25 -29.96
N ARG A 325 4.50 -18.33 -29.18
CA ARG A 325 3.90 -19.58 -29.68
C ARG A 325 2.43 -19.40 -30.03
N LEU A 326 1.67 -18.67 -29.21
CA LEU A 326 0.28 -18.35 -29.53
C LEU A 326 0.18 -17.42 -30.74
N THR A 327 1.09 -16.46 -30.88
CA THR A 327 1.14 -15.57 -32.05
C THR A 327 1.43 -16.36 -33.32
N GLU A 328 2.37 -17.31 -33.28
CA GLU A 328 2.64 -18.20 -34.41
C GLU A 328 1.41 -19.04 -34.79
N GLN A 329 0.70 -19.57 -33.80
CA GLN A 329 -0.48 -20.41 -34.01
C GLN A 329 -1.69 -19.62 -34.52
N LEU A 330 -1.93 -18.42 -33.97
CA LEU A 330 -3.12 -17.61 -34.23
C LEU A 330 -2.92 -16.62 -35.39
N GLY A 331 -1.67 -16.30 -35.74
CA GLY A 331 -1.32 -15.29 -36.73
C GLY A 331 -1.44 -13.84 -36.24
N ALA A 332 -1.75 -13.64 -34.96
CA ALA A 332 -1.85 -12.36 -34.28
C ALA A 332 -1.55 -12.54 -32.78
N GLU A 333 -1.13 -11.47 -32.12
CA GLU A 333 -0.89 -11.48 -30.68
C GLU A 333 -2.19 -11.79 -29.92
N PRO A 334 -2.18 -12.70 -28.93
CA PRO A 334 -3.38 -13.04 -28.18
C PRO A 334 -3.77 -11.93 -27.20
N THR A 335 -5.06 -11.84 -26.91
CA THR A 335 -5.61 -10.97 -25.86
C THR A 335 -5.12 -11.37 -24.47
N ALA A 336 -5.21 -10.45 -23.52
CA ALA A 336 -4.76 -10.67 -22.14
C ALA A 336 -5.44 -11.89 -21.46
N PHE A 337 -6.63 -12.30 -21.91
CA PHE A 337 -7.35 -13.46 -21.39
C PHE A 337 -6.73 -14.82 -21.73
N ALA A 338 -5.85 -14.89 -22.74
CA ALA A 338 -5.16 -16.13 -23.10
C ALA A 338 -4.21 -16.60 -21.99
N TYR A 339 -3.56 -15.67 -21.28
CA TYR A 339 -2.57 -16.01 -20.27
C TYR A 339 -3.19 -16.61 -18.99
N PRO A 340 -4.29 -16.07 -18.43
CA PRO A 340 -5.04 -16.74 -17.36
C PRO A 340 -5.56 -18.13 -17.77
N ALA A 341 -5.96 -18.32 -19.03
CA ALA A 341 -6.39 -19.62 -19.53
C ALA A 341 -5.24 -20.64 -19.52
N TYR A 342 -4.05 -20.22 -19.96
CA TYR A 342 -2.82 -21.02 -19.90
C TYR A 342 -2.46 -21.40 -18.45
N ASP A 343 -2.38 -20.41 -17.56
CA ASP A 343 -2.00 -20.63 -16.16
C ASP A 343 -3.03 -21.46 -15.39
N SER A 344 -4.33 -21.35 -15.70
CA SER A 344 -5.37 -22.15 -15.06
C SER A 344 -5.16 -23.66 -15.25
N VAL A 345 -4.67 -24.08 -16.42
CA VAL A 345 -4.32 -25.48 -16.71
C VAL A 345 -3.10 -25.92 -15.92
N TRP A 346 -2.07 -25.06 -15.83
CA TRP A 346 -0.87 -25.33 -15.04
C TRP A 346 -1.17 -25.47 -13.55
N VAL A 347 -1.98 -24.58 -12.99
CA VAL A 347 -2.42 -24.66 -11.59
C VAL A 347 -3.25 -25.92 -11.37
N LEU A 348 -4.18 -26.25 -12.26
CA LEU A 348 -4.95 -27.50 -12.17
C LEU A 348 -4.04 -28.72 -12.16
N GLY A 349 -3.08 -28.80 -13.09
CA GLY A 349 -2.13 -29.89 -13.20
C GLY A 349 -1.26 -30.04 -11.94
N LYS A 350 -0.74 -28.94 -11.41
CA LYS A 350 0.04 -28.92 -10.16
C LYS A 350 -0.81 -29.28 -8.95
N ALA A 351 -2.08 -28.88 -8.91
CA ALA A 351 -3.00 -29.25 -7.84
C ALA A 351 -3.35 -30.75 -7.88
N ILE A 352 -3.56 -31.33 -9.06
CA ILE A 352 -3.70 -32.79 -9.25
C ILE A 352 -2.44 -33.52 -8.75
N MET A 353 -1.26 -33.03 -9.11
CA MET A 353 0.02 -33.60 -8.68
C MET A 353 0.19 -33.54 -7.16
N THR A 354 -0.14 -32.40 -6.54
CA THR A 354 -0.01 -32.16 -5.09
C THR A 354 -1.03 -32.99 -4.30
N ALA A 355 -2.26 -33.09 -4.78
CA ALA A 355 -3.31 -33.91 -4.20
C ALA A 355 -3.14 -35.42 -4.48
N ASN A 356 -2.25 -35.78 -5.41
CA ASN A 356 -2.14 -37.12 -6.00
C ASN A 356 -3.53 -37.71 -6.36
N SER A 357 -4.41 -36.89 -6.93
CA SER A 357 -5.80 -37.26 -7.20
C SER A 357 -6.41 -36.39 -8.29
N ALA A 358 -7.26 -37.00 -9.13
CA ALA A 358 -8.09 -36.29 -10.10
C ALA A 358 -9.47 -35.90 -9.54
N ASP A 359 -9.78 -36.28 -8.29
CA ASP A 359 -11.04 -35.95 -7.65
C ASP A 359 -11.04 -34.48 -7.17
N SER A 360 -12.06 -33.74 -7.60
CA SER A 360 -12.19 -32.30 -7.39
C SER A 360 -12.19 -31.88 -5.92
N THR A 361 -12.61 -32.73 -4.98
CA THR A 361 -12.54 -32.42 -3.54
C THR A 361 -11.10 -32.29 -3.07
N TYR A 362 -10.24 -33.24 -3.45
CA TYR A 362 -8.84 -33.22 -3.04
C TYR A 362 -8.07 -32.09 -3.74
N ILE A 363 -8.35 -31.84 -5.02
CA ILE A 363 -7.76 -30.72 -5.76
C ILE A 363 -8.10 -29.39 -5.09
N LYS A 364 -9.38 -29.14 -4.78
CA LYS A 364 -9.82 -27.92 -4.09
C LYS A 364 -9.14 -27.71 -2.73
N SER A 365 -8.82 -28.80 -2.02
CA SER A 365 -8.16 -28.73 -0.70
C SER A 365 -6.73 -28.20 -0.72
N VAL A 366 -6.04 -28.24 -1.87
CA VAL A 366 -4.66 -27.76 -2.06
C VAL A 366 -4.56 -26.59 -3.03
N LEU A 367 -5.68 -26.18 -3.64
CA LEU A 367 -5.69 -25.25 -4.77
C LEU A 367 -5.14 -23.87 -4.39
N TYR A 368 -5.50 -23.34 -3.22
CA TYR A 368 -5.00 -22.06 -2.73
C TYR A 368 -3.47 -22.05 -2.56
N ASP A 369 -2.91 -23.09 -1.94
CA ASP A 369 -1.46 -23.20 -1.72
C ASP A 369 -0.69 -23.34 -3.05
N VAL A 370 -1.23 -24.11 -3.99
CA VAL A 370 -0.63 -24.28 -5.32
C VAL A 370 -0.69 -22.98 -6.12
N ALA A 371 -1.83 -22.29 -6.11
CA ALA A 371 -2.01 -21.02 -6.81
C ALA A 371 -1.13 -19.91 -6.22
N ALA A 372 -1.00 -19.83 -4.89
CA ALA A 372 -0.13 -18.87 -4.22
C ALA A 372 1.36 -19.03 -4.54
N THR A 373 1.79 -20.20 -5.01
CA THR A 373 3.19 -20.51 -5.33
C THR A 373 3.48 -20.61 -6.82
N HIS A 374 2.46 -20.47 -7.67
CA HIS A 374 2.63 -20.46 -9.12
C HIS A 374 2.64 -19.02 -9.65
N SER A 375 3.70 -18.72 -10.40
CA SER A 375 3.81 -17.53 -11.25
C SER A 375 4.30 -17.96 -12.63
N SER A 376 3.65 -17.47 -13.69
CA SER A 376 4.04 -17.71 -15.08
C SER A 376 3.50 -16.61 -16.01
N ALA A 377 2.59 -16.93 -16.93
CA ALA A 377 2.24 -16.07 -18.06
C ALA A 377 1.35 -14.87 -17.67
N THR A 378 0.54 -15.03 -16.62
CA THR A 378 -0.29 -13.96 -16.01
C THR A 378 0.49 -13.18 -14.95
N GLY A 379 1.54 -13.78 -14.38
CA GLY A 379 2.19 -13.35 -13.15
C GLY A 379 1.73 -14.17 -11.96
N SER A 380 1.56 -13.54 -10.80
CA SER A 380 1.02 -14.22 -9.61
C SER A 380 -0.35 -14.82 -9.92
N THR A 381 -0.60 -16.04 -9.45
CA THR A 381 -1.92 -16.70 -9.54
C THR A 381 -2.59 -16.86 -8.18
N ALA A 382 -2.10 -16.17 -7.15
CA ALA A 382 -2.67 -16.22 -5.81
C ALA A 382 -4.16 -15.85 -5.81
N LEU A 383 -4.98 -16.63 -5.10
CA LEU A 383 -6.43 -16.44 -5.03
C LEU A 383 -6.86 -15.84 -3.69
N ASN A 384 -7.91 -15.01 -3.70
CA ASN A 384 -8.57 -14.47 -2.52
C ASN A 384 -9.58 -15.48 -1.95
N ASP A 385 -10.21 -15.17 -0.81
CA ASP A 385 -11.18 -16.07 -0.14
C ASP A 385 -12.41 -16.45 -1.00
N ALA A 386 -12.70 -15.69 -2.06
CA ALA A 386 -13.77 -15.98 -3.01
C ALA A 386 -13.34 -16.94 -4.13
N GLY A 387 -12.05 -17.30 -4.21
CA GLY A 387 -11.50 -18.11 -5.28
C GLY A 387 -11.08 -17.30 -6.51
N ASP A 388 -11.04 -15.96 -6.42
CA ASP A 388 -10.68 -15.07 -7.52
C ASP A 388 -9.22 -14.65 -7.44
N LEU A 389 -8.63 -14.19 -8.54
CA LEU A 389 -7.27 -13.65 -8.52
C LEU A 389 -7.18 -12.50 -7.50
N ALA A 390 -6.28 -12.64 -6.53
CA ALA A 390 -6.26 -11.80 -5.33
C ALA A 390 -5.85 -10.36 -5.62
N VAL A 391 -4.93 -10.17 -6.58
CA VAL A 391 -4.42 -8.85 -6.97
C VAL A 391 -4.35 -8.79 -8.49
N ALA A 392 -4.83 -7.68 -9.04
CA ALA A 392 -4.57 -7.30 -10.41
C ALA A 392 -4.19 -5.83 -10.47
N HIS A 393 -3.01 -5.56 -11.03
CA HIS A 393 -2.68 -4.23 -11.52
C HIS A 393 -3.28 -4.08 -12.93
N TYR A 394 -3.46 -2.85 -13.39
CA TYR A 394 -4.02 -2.58 -14.71
C TYR A 394 -3.06 -1.73 -15.53
N GLN A 395 -3.12 -1.87 -16.85
CA GLN A 395 -2.52 -0.97 -17.80
C GLN A 395 -3.63 -0.16 -18.47
N VAL A 396 -3.43 1.14 -18.59
CA VAL A 396 -4.35 2.07 -19.26
C VAL A 396 -3.86 2.28 -20.69
N LEU A 397 -4.72 1.96 -21.64
CA LEU A 397 -4.44 2.00 -23.06
C LEU A 397 -5.28 3.08 -23.72
N ARG A 398 -4.72 3.77 -24.70
CA ARG A 398 -5.44 4.78 -25.50
C ARG A 398 -5.19 4.54 -26.98
N ILE A 399 -6.19 4.81 -27.80
CA ILE A 399 -6.01 4.87 -29.26
C ILE A 399 -5.54 6.28 -29.64
N GLU A 400 -4.34 6.37 -30.20
CA GLU A 400 -3.75 7.58 -30.76
C GLU A 400 -3.04 7.26 -32.08
N ASP A 401 -3.21 8.11 -33.09
CA ASP A 401 -2.68 7.95 -34.45
C ASP A 401 -2.98 6.57 -35.06
N GLY A 402 -4.17 6.04 -34.76
CA GLY A 402 -4.64 4.73 -35.24
C GLY A 402 -3.92 3.51 -34.63
N ALA A 403 -3.27 3.67 -33.47
CA ALA A 403 -2.62 2.59 -32.73
C ALA A 403 -2.98 2.62 -31.25
N TRP A 404 -2.95 1.45 -30.60
CA TRP A 404 -3.03 1.35 -29.14
C TRP A 404 -1.69 1.73 -28.51
N ILE A 405 -1.70 2.64 -27.54
CA ILE A 405 -0.54 3.05 -26.76
C ILE A 405 -0.80 2.90 -25.26
N SER A 406 0.21 2.51 -24.49
CA SER A 406 0.15 2.49 -23.03
C SER A 406 0.38 3.89 -22.47
N THR A 407 -0.59 4.42 -21.73
CA THR A 407 -0.53 5.77 -21.16
C THR A 407 -0.22 5.76 -19.68
N ASP A 408 -0.73 4.77 -18.95
CA ASP A 408 -0.53 4.65 -17.51
C ASP A 408 -0.57 3.17 -17.06
N LYS A 409 -0.18 2.95 -15.81
CA LYS A 409 -0.46 1.75 -15.03
C LYS A 409 -1.27 2.13 -13.79
N TYR A 410 -2.06 1.21 -13.29
CA TYR A 410 -2.81 1.39 -12.06
C TYR A 410 -2.52 0.26 -11.08
N SER A 411 -2.11 0.63 -9.86
CA SER A 411 -1.89 -0.31 -8.78
C SER A 411 -3.12 -0.43 -7.88
N ALA A 412 -3.83 -1.56 -7.95
CA ALA A 412 -4.95 -1.84 -7.06
C ALA A 412 -4.54 -1.87 -5.57
N ILE A 413 -3.35 -2.39 -5.23
CA ILE A 413 -2.87 -2.47 -3.84
C ILE A 413 -2.70 -1.07 -3.22
N ARG A 414 -2.31 -0.07 -4.01
CA ARG A 414 -2.04 1.29 -3.50
C ARG A 414 -3.08 2.33 -3.94
N ASP A 415 -4.13 1.93 -4.66
CA ASP A 415 -5.04 2.84 -5.37
C ASP A 415 -4.26 3.93 -6.13
N LEU A 416 -3.18 3.56 -6.83
CA LEU A 416 -2.22 4.51 -7.41
C LEU A 416 -2.24 4.44 -8.94
N LEU A 417 -2.48 5.59 -9.59
CA LEU A 417 -2.35 5.75 -11.03
C LEU A 417 -0.96 6.29 -11.34
N ILE A 418 -0.26 5.62 -12.25
CA ILE A 418 1.17 5.78 -12.50
C ILE A 418 1.34 6.08 -13.98
N PRO A 419 1.81 7.28 -14.36
CA PRO A 419 2.08 7.57 -15.75
C PRO A 419 3.13 6.62 -16.34
N SER A 420 2.91 6.16 -17.57
CA SER A 420 3.97 5.50 -18.34
C SER A 420 5.17 6.44 -18.40
N ASN A 421 6.34 5.97 -17.99
CA ASN A 421 7.58 6.72 -18.02
C ASN A 421 8.72 5.82 -18.52
N ASP A 422 9.82 6.45 -18.96
CA ASP A 422 10.96 5.76 -19.55
C ASP A 422 12.08 5.49 -18.52
N LEU A 423 11.78 5.50 -17.22
CA LEU A 423 12.78 5.19 -16.19
C LEU A 423 13.18 3.72 -16.31
N THR A 424 14.49 3.49 -16.46
CA THR A 424 15.08 2.16 -16.61
C THR A 424 16.37 2.06 -15.81
N GLY A 425 16.70 0.85 -15.36
CA GLY A 425 17.96 0.57 -14.66
C GLY A 425 18.03 1.12 -13.24
N GLU A 426 19.24 1.45 -12.79
CA GLU A 426 19.46 1.86 -11.40
C GLU A 426 19.28 3.37 -11.22
N VAL A 427 18.35 3.78 -10.34
CA VAL A 427 18.18 5.16 -9.89
C VAL A 427 18.76 5.29 -8.49
N THR A 428 19.81 6.12 -8.33
CA THR A 428 20.54 6.22 -7.07
C THR A 428 20.19 7.49 -6.31
N VAL A 429 19.86 7.33 -5.02
CA VAL A 429 19.74 8.43 -4.06
C VAL A 429 20.76 8.29 -2.93
N GLY A 430 21.04 9.38 -2.23
CA GLY A 430 21.92 9.37 -1.07
C GLY A 430 21.13 9.14 0.21
N SER A 431 21.79 8.57 1.21
CA SER A 431 21.37 8.73 2.59
C SER A 431 22.53 9.16 3.47
N LEU A 432 22.25 9.87 4.56
CA LEU A 432 23.27 10.43 5.44
C LEU A 432 22.87 10.25 6.90
N TYR A 433 23.58 9.38 7.61
CA TYR A 433 23.29 9.04 9.01
C TYR A 433 24.58 8.94 9.82
N PRO A 434 24.54 9.11 11.15
CA PRO A 434 25.70 8.86 11.99
C PRO A 434 25.91 7.35 12.12
N LEU A 435 26.81 6.76 11.33
CA LEU A 435 27.11 5.32 11.37
C LEU A 435 28.29 5.02 12.31
N THR A 436 29.13 6.01 12.57
CA THR A 436 30.15 5.94 13.63
C THR A 436 30.03 7.13 14.57
N GLY A 437 30.71 7.07 15.71
CA GLY A 437 30.64 8.12 16.73
C GLY A 437 29.31 8.12 17.50
N ARG A 438 28.91 9.31 17.94
CA ARG A 438 27.71 9.51 18.78
C ARG A 438 26.46 9.12 18.00
N SER A 439 25.49 8.49 18.68
CA SER A 439 24.20 8.07 18.11
C SER A 439 24.30 7.01 17.00
N SER A 440 25.44 6.32 16.88
CA SER A 440 25.68 5.31 15.84
C SER A 440 24.68 4.16 15.84
N SER A 441 24.24 3.70 17.02
CA SER A 441 23.18 2.69 17.14
C SER A 441 21.89 3.13 16.43
N THR A 442 21.41 4.34 16.73
CA THR A 442 20.22 4.90 16.09
C THR A 442 20.43 5.21 14.61
N GLY A 443 21.65 5.59 14.21
CA GLY A 443 21.99 5.80 12.80
C GLY A 443 21.99 4.50 11.99
N TYR A 444 22.48 3.40 12.55
CA TYR A 444 22.38 2.07 11.93
C TYR A 444 20.93 1.63 11.75
N ALA A 445 20.10 1.76 12.79
CA ALA A 445 18.67 1.45 12.70
C ALA A 445 17.97 2.35 11.65
N THR A 446 18.31 3.64 11.59
CA THR A 446 17.71 4.56 10.60
C THR A 446 18.12 4.20 9.17
N ARG A 447 19.40 3.81 8.97
CA ARG A 447 19.89 3.29 7.69
C ARG A 447 19.12 2.03 7.28
N GLU A 448 18.97 1.09 8.20
CA GLU A 448 18.27 -0.17 7.93
C GLU A 448 16.80 0.04 7.55
N ALA A 449 16.08 0.95 8.20
CA ALA A 449 14.73 1.30 7.77
C ALA A 449 14.69 1.98 6.39
N THR A 450 15.72 2.75 6.05
CA THR A 450 15.86 3.34 4.71
C THR A 450 16.07 2.24 3.67
N ASP A 451 16.93 1.26 3.97
CA ASP A 451 17.25 0.11 3.13
C ASP A 451 16.01 -0.79 2.95
N LEU A 452 15.28 -1.09 4.04
CA LEU A 452 14.00 -1.81 4.00
C LEU A 452 12.97 -1.07 3.15
N GLY A 453 12.86 0.25 3.31
CA GLY A 453 11.99 1.08 2.48
C GLY A 453 12.31 0.97 0.99
N ALA A 454 13.59 0.94 0.62
CA ALA A 454 14.02 0.77 -0.76
C ALA A 454 13.74 -0.66 -1.27
N GLU A 455 13.96 -1.67 -0.44
CA GLU A 455 13.65 -3.07 -0.76
C GLU A 455 12.17 -3.26 -1.06
N ASP A 456 11.29 -2.78 -0.19
CA ASP A 456 9.84 -2.95 -0.35
C ASP A 456 9.29 -2.08 -1.48
N PHE A 457 9.85 -0.88 -1.68
CA PHE A 457 9.52 -0.07 -2.84
C PHE A 457 9.93 -0.77 -4.14
N ASN A 458 11.09 -1.41 -4.19
CA ASN A 458 11.54 -2.17 -5.36
C ASN A 458 10.69 -3.43 -5.60
N LYS A 459 10.24 -4.13 -4.55
CA LYS A 459 9.25 -5.22 -4.69
C LYS A 459 7.94 -4.68 -5.28
N PHE A 460 7.52 -3.50 -4.85
CA PHE A 460 6.37 -2.82 -5.43
C PHE A 460 6.59 -2.50 -6.91
N LEU A 461 7.72 -1.88 -7.29
CA LEU A 461 8.08 -1.62 -8.69
C LEU A 461 8.04 -2.89 -9.55
N GLN A 462 8.56 -4.01 -9.03
CA GLN A 462 8.49 -5.31 -9.71
C GLN A 462 7.05 -5.78 -9.91
N SER A 463 6.17 -5.61 -8.91
CA SER A 463 4.76 -6.01 -9.01
C SER A 463 4.01 -5.26 -10.12
N ILE A 464 4.46 -4.07 -10.51
CA ILE A 464 3.90 -3.25 -11.59
C ILE A 464 4.80 -3.21 -12.84
N ASN A 465 5.72 -4.17 -12.98
CA ASN A 465 6.64 -4.28 -14.12
C ASN A 465 7.39 -2.99 -14.46
N GLU A 466 7.87 -2.26 -13.45
CA GLU A 466 8.79 -1.15 -13.68
C GLU A 466 10.20 -1.69 -13.92
N GLU A 467 10.89 -1.14 -14.92
CA GLU A 467 12.21 -1.62 -15.36
C GLU A 467 13.38 -0.95 -14.64
N TRP A 468 13.09 -0.15 -13.61
CA TRP A 468 14.07 0.51 -12.79
C TRP A 468 13.98 0.06 -11.33
N HIS A 469 15.07 0.28 -10.59
CA HIS A 469 15.12 0.03 -9.16
C HIS A 469 15.81 1.19 -8.44
N LEU A 470 15.31 1.49 -7.25
CA LEU A 470 15.87 2.47 -6.33
C LEU A 470 17.07 1.87 -5.59
N ASN A 471 18.23 2.52 -5.71
CA ASN A 471 19.43 2.22 -4.95
C ASN A 471 19.71 3.37 -3.96
N VAL A 472 20.04 3.03 -2.72
CA VAL A 472 20.37 4.01 -1.68
C VAL A 472 21.83 3.85 -1.29
N ILE A 473 22.62 4.92 -1.45
CA ILE A 473 24.01 4.94 -1.01
C ILE A 473 24.12 5.75 0.27
N SER A 474 24.53 5.09 1.36
CA SER A 474 24.70 5.72 2.67
C SER A 474 26.10 6.30 2.87
N GLU A 475 26.17 7.52 3.39
CA GLU A 475 27.38 8.15 3.91
C GLU A 475 27.30 8.33 5.43
N ASP A 476 28.46 8.31 6.10
CA ASP A 476 28.57 8.47 7.56
C ASP A 476 28.79 9.93 7.94
N SER A 477 27.83 10.53 8.65
CA SER A 477 27.92 11.91 9.15
C SER A 477 28.71 12.04 10.45
N THR A 478 28.93 10.93 11.17
CA THR A 478 29.57 10.87 12.49
C THR A 478 28.91 11.73 13.59
N SER A 479 27.69 12.21 13.36
CA SER A 479 27.00 13.21 14.20
C SER A 479 27.69 14.59 14.22
N LEU A 480 28.48 14.92 13.19
CA LEU A 480 29.26 16.17 13.11
C LEU A 480 28.83 17.03 11.90
N PRO A 481 28.27 18.24 12.13
CA PRO A 481 27.78 19.08 11.04
C PRO A 481 28.80 19.36 9.91
N PRO A 482 30.08 19.67 10.18
CA PRO A 482 31.05 19.87 9.10
C PRO A 482 31.27 18.63 8.23
N ILE A 483 31.22 17.43 8.83
CA ILE A 483 31.34 16.16 8.11
C ILE A 483 30.07 15.89 7.30
N ALA A 484 28.89 16.16 7.87
CA ALA A 484 27.63 16.07 7.12
C ALA A 484 27.66 16.92 5.84
N LEU A 485 28.16 18.16 5.90
CA LEU A 485 28.33 19.01 4.73
C LEU A 485 29.34 18.44 3.72
N GLU A 486 30.49 17.94 4.19
CA GLU A 486 31.47 17.27 3.33
C GLU A 486 30.83 16.07 2.59
N LYS A 487 30.01 15.28 3.29
CA LYS A 487 29.33 14.12 2.71
C LYS A 487 28.26 14.50 1.69
N VAL A 488 27.43 15.50 1.97
CA VAL A 488 26.45 16.03 1.00
C VAL A 488 27.15 16.57 -0.25
N GLN A 489 28.26 17.29 -0.09
CA GLN A 489 29.08 17.76 -1.23
C GLN A 489 29.65 16.59 -2.05
N GLY A 490 30.10 15.54 -1.37
CA GLY A 490 30.57 14.31 -2.00
C GLY A 490 29.50 13.56 -2.78
N LEU A 491 28.26 13.49 -2.25
CA LEU A 491 27.11 12.91 -2.93
C LEU A 491 26.76 13.71 -4.19
N LEU A 492 26.67 15.03 -4.11
CA LEU A 492 26.42 15.87 -5.29
C LEU A 492 27.52 15.72 -6.35
N ALA A 493 28.79 15.60 -5.94
CA ALA A 493 29.89 15.34 -6.86
C ALA A 493 29.79 13.97 -7.57
N LYS A 494 29.04 13.01 -7.02
CA LYS A 494 28.68 11.74 -7.66
C LYS A 494 27.42 11.84 -8.53
N GLY A 495 26.80 13.01 -8.64
CA GLY A 495 25.55 13.23 -9.37
C GLY A 495 24.28 12.94 -8.55
N ILE A 496 24.39 12.82 -7.23
CA ILE A 496 23.27 12.54 -6.33
C ILE A 496 22.80 13.84 -5.69
N ASP A 497 21.65 14.35 -6.12
CA ASP A 497 21.06 15.62 -5.65
C ASP A 497 19.89 15.43 -4.68
N ILE A 498 19.43 14.20 -4.45
CA ILE A 498 18.42 13.83 -3.46
C ILE A 498 19.09 13.03 -2.32
N VAL A 499 18.92 13.47 -1.08
CA VAL A 499 19.51 12.85 0.11
C VAL A 499 18.46 12.63 1.20
N ILE A 500 18.33 11.40 1.68
CA ILE A 500 17.50 11.02 2.83
C ILE A 500 18.34 11.14 4.12
N GLY A 501 17.81 11.79 5.15
CA GLY A 501 18.58 12.36 6.24
C GLY A 501 19.14 13.75 5.87
N PRO A 502 19.99 14.39 6.69
CA PRO A 502 20.52 13.92 7.98
C PRO A 502 19.48 13.78 9.10
N ARG A 503 19.86 13.07 10.16
CA ARG A 503 19.03 12.89 11.36
C ARG A 503 19.06 14.12 12.30
N PRO A 504 20.23 14.61 12.75
CA PRO A 504 20.28 15.71 13.72
C PRO A 504 19.97 17.07 13.11
N SER A 505 19.16 17.89 13.79
CA SER A 505 18.82 19.26 13.36
C SER A 505 20.05 20.15 13.09
N GLY A 506 21.13 19.96 13.84
CA GLY A 506 22.38 20.69 13.62
C GLY A 506 23.06 20.35 12.29
N GLU A 507 22.97 19.09 11.84
CA GLU A 507 23.49 18.67 10.53
C GLU A 507 22.62 19.22 9.41
N VAL A 508 21.29 19.15 9.54
CA VAL A 508 20.35 19.73 8.56
C VAL A 508 20.58 21.23 8.41
N THR A 509 20.73 21.95 9.52
CA THR A 509 21.07 23.39 9.54
C THR A 509 22.35 23.68 8.75
N GLN A 510 23.36 22.83 8.90
CA GLN A 510 24.66 23.01 8.26
C GLN A 510 24.64 22.74 6.76
N VAL A 511 23.84 21.77 6.29
CA VAL A 511 23.76 21.41 4.87
C VAL A 511 22.76 22.28 4.09
N LYS A 512 21.77 22.87 4.76
CA LYS A 512 20.67 23.63 4.16
C LYS A 512 21.12 24.64 3.11
N SER A 513 21.99 25.58 3.48
CA SER A 513 22.39 26.66 2.55
C SER A 513 23.08 26.11 1.29
N TYR A 514 23.80 24.98 1.42
CA TYR A 514 24.41 24.31 0.28
C TYR A 514 23.36 23.62 -0.59
N ALA A 515 22.38 22.94 0.03
CA ALA A 515 21.29 22.30 -0.69
C ALA A 515 20.45 23.32 -1.49
N ASP A 516 20.06 24.43 -0.85
CA ASP A 516 19.32 25.53 -1.49
C ASP A 516 20.08 26.10 -2.70
N THR A 517 21.39 26.32 -2.54
CA THR A 517 22.25 26.92 -3.60
C THR A 517 22.43 25.99 -4.81
N ASN A 518 22.43 24.68 -4.58
CA ASN A 518 22.72 23.68 -5.62
C ASN A 518 21.48 22.94 -6.10
N ASN A 519 20.27 23.41 -5.75
CA ASN A 519 19.00 22.80 -6.10
C ASN A 519 18.90 21.31 -5.67
N MET A 520 19.54 20.94 -4.56
CA MET A 520 19.39 19.61 -3.98
C MET A 520 18.04 19.48 -3.26
N MET A 521 17.71 18.28 -2.83
CA MET A 521 16.59 17.98 -1.94
C MET A 521 17.09 17.13 -0.78
N ILE A 522 16.83 17.58 0.44
CA ILE A 522 17.19 16.91 1.69
C ILE A 522 15.89 16.52 2.39
N ILE A 523 15.69 15.22 2.62
CA ILE A 523 14.49 14.69 3.29
C ILE A 523 14.91 14.16 4.65
N SER A 524 14.81 14.98 5.68
CA SER A 524 15.13 14.57 7.04
C SER A 524 13.99 13.75 7.63
N CYS A 525 14.27 12.51 8.04
CA CYS A 525 13.32 11.67 8.79
C CYS A 525 13.01 12.20 10.20
N CYS A 526 13.82 13.12 10.70
CA CYS A 526 14.08 13.16 12.13
C CYS A 526 14.40 14.54 12.71
N SER A 527 14.70 15.56 11.89
CA SER A 527 15.04 16.88 12.42
C SER A 527 13.78 17.66 12.81
N THR A 528 13.76 18.20 14.02
CA THR A 528 12.56 18.83 14.60
C THR A 528 12.74 20.31 14.93
N ALA A 529 13.97 20.86 14.82
CA ALA A 529 14.24 22.24 15.22
C ALA A 529 13.31 23.25 14.50
N PRO A 530 12.60 24.13 15.22
CA PRO A 530 11.65 25.07 14.62
C PRO A 530 12.27 26.02 13.60
N THR A 531 13.56 26.34 13.74
CA THR A 531 14.29 27.21 12.81
C THR A 531 14.47 26.62 11.41
N LEU A 532 14.15 25.33 11.23
CA LEU A 532 14.19 24.64 9.94
C LEU A 532 12.81 24.59 9.24
N ALA A 533 11.74 25.06 9.89
CA ALA A 533 10.40 25.17 9.28
C ALA A 533 10.34 26.37 8.32
N ILE A 534 10.91 26.23 7.11
CA ILE A 534 11.05 27.32 6.14
C ILE A 534 10.38 26.94 4.82
N ALA A 535 9.36 27.71 4.43
CA ALA A 535 8.64 27.48 3.19
C ALA A 535 9.52 27.64 1.93
N ASN A 536 9.31 26.75 0.96
CA ASN A 536 9.94 26.76 -0.36
C ASN A 536 11.48 26.64 -0.36
N ASP A 537 12.06 25.96 0.62
CA ASP A 537 13.49 25.64 0.61
C ASP A 537 13.77 24.21 0.10
N SER A 538 15.01 23.76 0.22
CA SER A 538 15.43 22.41 -0.19
C SER A 538 15.23 21.33 0.89
N ILE A 539 14.59 21.65 2.02
CA ILE A 539 14.46 20.75 3.18
C ILE A 539 13.01 20.29 3.30
N PHE A 540 12.83 18.98 3.42
CA PHE A 540 11.56 18.37 3.77
C PHE A 540 11.76 17.52 5.02
N ARG A 541 10.78 17.51 5.92
CA ARG A 541 10.91 16.84 7.21
C ARG A 541 9.75 15.89 7.45
N ILE A 542 10.04 14.59 7.49
CA ILE A 542 9.06 13.55 7.87
C ILE A 542 9.02 13.42 9.40
N ALA A 543 9.01 14.57 10.07
CA ALA A 543 9.00 14.74 11.50
C ALA A 543 8.20 16.00 11.83
N VAL A 544 7.47 15.96 12.96
CA VAL A 544 6.79 17.13 13.49
C VAL A 544 7.83 18.04 14.14
N ASP A 545 7.74 19.35 13.93
CA ASP A 545 8.62 20.30 14.58
C ASP A 545 8.41 20.38 16.11
N ASP A 546 9.41 20.93 16.82
CA ASP A 546 9.39 21.01 18.28
C ASP A 546 8.36 22.01 18.83
N ILE A 547 7.73 22.86 18.01
CA ILE A 547 6.70 23.83 18.46
C ILE A 547 5.55 23.08 19.13
N HIS A 548 5.16 21.95 18.54
CA HIS A 548 4.03 21.15 18.99
C HIS A 548 4.38 20.35 20.25
N GLN A 549 5.59 19.81 20.35
CA GLN A 549 6.04 19.14 21.56
C GLN A 549 6.24 20.13 22.71
N GLY A 550 6.80 21.31 22.45
CA GLY A 550 6.94 22.38 23.44
C GLY A 550 5.58 22.81 24.02
N ALA A 551 4.55 22.87 23.16
CA ALA A 551 3.17 23.08 23.60
C ALA A 551 2.64 21.93 24.47
N GLY A 552 2.88 20.68 24.08
CA GLY A 552 2.50 19.50 24.84
C GLY A 552 3.14 19.45 26.22
N VAL A 553 4.45 19.64 26.30
CA VAL A 553 5.19 19.69 27.58
C VAL A 553 4.65 20.82 28.45
N SER A 554 4.43 22.01 27.89
CA SER A 554 3.88 23.14 28.64
C SER A 554 2.46 22.89 29.17
N LYS A 555 1.61 22.21 28.38
CA LYS A 555 0.28 21.81 28.83
C LYS A 555 0.34 20.70 29.88
N LEU A 556 1.31 19.79 29.78
CA LEU A 556 1.53 18.77 30.79
C LEU A 556 1.94 19.38 32.12
N LEU A 557 2.87 20.34 32.11
CA LEU A 557 3.27 21.11 33.30
C LEU A 557 2.06 21.80 33.97
N GLU A 558 1.15 22.36 33.18
CA GLU A 558 -0.11 22.94 33.65
C GLU A 558 -1.00 21.92 34.37
N VAL A 559 -1.25 20.76 33.74
CA VAL A 559 -2.13 19.72 34.31
C VAL A 559 -1.53 19.10 35.58
N GLU A 560 -0.21 18.97 35.64
CA GLU A 560 0.51 18.48 36.83
C GLU A 560 0.67 19.56 37.92
N GLY A 561 0.23 20.80 37.66
CA GLY A 561 0.23 21.88 38.63
C GLY A 561 1.60 22.48 38.93
N ILE A 562 2.57 22.30 38.03
CA ILE A 562 3.91 22.90 38.13
C ILE A 562 3.83 24.42 37.95
N LYS A 563 4.70 25.16 38.65
CA LYS A 563 4.80 26.62 38.60
C LYS A 563 6.14 27.13 38.11
N ALA A 564 7.21 26.39 38.35
CA ALA A 564 8.54 26.73 37.87
C ALA A 564 9.28 25.50 37.31
N VAL A 565 10.07 25.71 36.25
CA VAL A 565 10.83 24.64 35.59
C VAL A 565 12.29 25.06 35.39
N VAL A 566 13.21 24.13 35.67
CA VAL A 566 14.63 24.26 35.34
C VAL A 566 14.96 23.33 34.17
N PRO A 567 15.23 23.85 32.97
CA PRO A 567 15.62 23.02 31.85
C PRO A 567 17.09 22.58 31.96
N ILE A 568 17.40 21.35 31.55
CA ILE A 568 18.76 20.87 31.28
C ILE A 568 18.78 20.20 29.91
N TRP A 569 19.63 20.69 29.00
CA TRP A 569 19.58 20.29 27.59
C TRP A 569 20.93 20.28 26.92
N LEU A 570 21.04 19.43 25.89
CA LEU A 570 22.22 19.41 25.04
C LEU A 570 22.34 20.69 24.22
N GLY A 571 23.55 21.24 24.15
CA GLY A 571 23.83 22.50 23.49
C GLY A 571 23.94 22.41 21.97
N ASP A 572 22.85 22.07 21.27
CA ASP A 572 22.76 22.09 19.82
C ASP A 572 21.42 22.64 19.30
N ALA A 573 21.24 22.65 17.97
CA ALA A 573 20.03 23.21 17.34
C ALA A 573 18.73 22.51 17.76
N TYR A 574 18.77 21.21 18.12
CA TYR A 574 17.59 20.50 18.62
C TYR A 574 17.31 20.91 20.06
N GLY A 575 18.30 20.79 20.95
CA GLY A 575 18.11 21.09 22.37
C GLY A 575 17.74 22.56 22.59
N ASP A 576 18.42 23.48 21.91
CA ASP A 576 18.12 24.91 21.96
C ASP A 576 16.71 25.21 21.40
N GLY A 577 16.33 24.56 20.30
CA GLY A 577 15.00 24.72 19.69
C GLY A 577 13.88 24.32 20.64
N LEU A 578 13.91 23.07 21.13
CA LEU A 578 12.87 22.53 22.00
C LEU A 578 12.77 23.27 23.34
N VAL A 579 13.90 23.63 23.97
CA VAL A 579 13.87 24.38 25.23
C VAL A 579 13.31 25.79 25.05
N ASN A 580 13.62 26.47 23.93
CA ASN A 580 13.04 27.78 23.65
C ASN A 580 11.51 27.68 23.46
N GLU A 581 11.02 26.66 22.76
CA GLU A 581 9.56 26.45 22.60
C GLU A 581 8.87 26.13 23.94
N VAL A 582 9.47 25.27 24.77
CA VAL A 582 8.95 25.01 26.12
C VAL A 582 8.95 26.29 26.95
N LYS A 583 10.02 27.09 26.89
CA LYS A 583 10.13 28.35 27.63
C LYS A 583 9.05 29.33 27.20
N ASP A 584 8.99 29.66 25.92
CA ASP A 584 8.05 30.64 25.38
C ASP A 584 6.60 30.24 25.68
N ARG A 585 6.28 28.95 25.50
CA ARG A 585 4.92 28.46 25.72
C ARG A 585 4.56 28.36 27.20
N ALA A 586 5.47 27.94 28.07
CA ALA A 586 5.23 27.90 29.51
C ALA A 586 5.10 29.31 30.11
N GLU A 587 5.96 30.26 29.71
CA GLU A 587 5.87 31.66 30.15
C GLU A 587 4.56 32.31 29.68
N SER A 588 4.10 31.99 28.45
CA SER A 588 2.80 32.46 27.95
C SER A 588 1.59 31.99 28.79
N ARG A 589 1.75 30.88 29.52
CA ARG A 589 0.76 30.31 30.46
C ARG A 589 0.98 30.79 31.91
N GLY A 590 1.94 31.67 32.16
CA GLY A 590 2.23 32.26 33.47
C GLY A 590 3.14 31.42 34.37
N TYR A 591 3.95 30.52 33.79
CA TYR A 591 4.95 29.74 34.50
C TYR A 591 6.33 30.40 34.46
N VAL A 592 7.17 30.10 35.44
CA VAL A 592 8.56 30.57 35.47
C VAL A 592 9.47 29.50 34.87
N VAL A 593 10.28 29.86 33.89
CA VAL A 593 11.33 28.96 33.37
C VAL A 593 12.68 29.62 33.64
N SER A 594 13.57 28.93 34.37
CA SER A 594 14.90 29.49 34.66
C SER A 594 15.79 29.48 33.42
N ASP A 595 16.99 30.09 33.55
CA ASP A 595 18.00 30.03 32.49
C ASP A 595 18.50 28.60 32.25
N GLY A 596 18.33 27.70 33.22
CA GLY A 596 18.65 26.28 33.12
C GLY A 596 20.12 25.97 32.84
N ILE A 597 20.38 24.78 32.32
CA ILE A 597 21.72 24.22 32.10
C ILE A 597 21.86 23.73 30.66
N ARG A 598 22.53 24.53 29.84
CA ARG A 598 22.95 24.15 28.48
C ARG A 598 24.30 23.43 28.54
N TYR A 599 24.32 22.11 28.37
CA TYR A 599 25.55 21.32 28.47
C TYR A 599 26.20 21.04 27.11
N GLU A 600 27.52 20.87 27.10
CA GLU A 600 28.25 20.41 25.91
C GLU A 600 28.11 18.88 25.81
N PRO A 601 27.54 18.33 24.71
CA PRO A 601 27.24 16.90 24.62
C PRO A 601 28.47 15.99 24.67
N LEU A 602 29.66 16.47 24.31
CA LEU A 602 30.90 15.67 24.32
C LEU A 602 31.63 15.69 25.68
N LEU A 603 30.99 16.18 26.74
CA LEU A 603 31.57 16.13 28.08
C LEU A 603 31.71 14.70 28.57
N ALA A 604 32.87 14.40 29.18
CA ALA A 604 33.10 13.12 29.84
C ALA A 604 32.50 13.05 31.25
N ASP A 605 32.15 14.19 31.84
CA ASP A 605 31.61 14.33 33.20
C ASP A 605 30.63 15.50 33.26
N PHE A 606 29.48 15.26 33.88
CA PHE A 606 28.37 16.22 34.02
C PHE A 606 28.21 16.73 35.46
N ALA A 607 29.11 16.41 36.38
CA ALA A 607 28.99 16.78 37.79
C ALA A 607 28.84 18.29 38.02
N VAL A 608 29.53 19.13 37.25
CA VAL A 608 29.41 20.60 37.35
C VAL A 608 28.02 21.05 36.89
N SER A 609 27.60 20.61 35.70
CA SER A 609 26.28 20.91 35.13
C SER A 609 25.15 20.51 36.08
N VAL A 610 25.27 19.34 36.72
CA VAL A 610 24.26 18.83 37.66
C VAL A 610 24.33 19.54 39.02
N SER A 611 25.50 19.96 39.49
CA SER A 611 25.60 20.79 40.69
C SER A 611 24.90 22.14 40.49
N GLU A 612 25.11 22.77 39.34
CA GLU A 612 24.44 24.02 38.97
C GLU A 612 22.93 23.82 38.79
N LEU A 613 22.51 22.67 38.22
CA LEU A 613 21.10 22.26 38.17
C LEU A 613 20.49 22.21 39.58
N ALA A 614 21.15 21.55 40.52
CA ALA A 614 20.69 21.42 41.90
C ALA A 614 20.56 22.78 42.59
N ASP A 615 21.51 23.70 42.38
CA ASP A 615 21.48 25.06 42.94
C ASP A 615 20.28 25.87 42.39
N GLN A 616 20.02 25.79 41.08
CA GLN A 616 18.87 26.47 40.46
C GLN A 616 17.54 25.88 40.92
N VAL A 617 17.45 24.55 41.00
CA VAL A 617 16.26 23.87 41.51
C VAL A 617 15.99 24.27 42.95
N GLN A 618 17.02 24.25 43.82
CA GLN A 618 16.86 24.63 45.23
C GLN A 618 16.33 26.07 45.37
N ALA A 619 16.85 27.01 44.58
CA ALA A 619 16.39 28.39 44.62
C ALA A 619 14.89 28.53 44.29
N LEU A 620 14.40 27.78 43.30
CA LEU A 620 12.97 27.78 42.95
C LEU A 620 12.13 27.01 43.97
N VAL A 621 12.65 25.91 44.55
CA VAL A 621 11.94 25.16 45.59
C VAL A 621 11.75 26.02 46.84
N ASP A 622 12.74 26.83 47.21
CA ASP A 622 12.63 27.77 48.32
C ASP A 622 11.52 28.83 48.11
N GLU A 623 11.18 29.14 46.85
CA GLU A 623 10.14 30.12 46.48
C GLU A 623 8.75 29.50 46.29
N TYR A 624 8.66 28.37 45.58
CA TYR A 624 7.40 27.78 45.10
C TYR A 624 6.99 26.49 45.83
N GLY A 625 7.94 25.82 46.50
CA GLY A 625 7.76 24.48 47.07
C GLY A 625 8.08 23.34 46.09
N ALA A 626 8.56 22.21 46.61
CA ALA A 626 9.04 21.09 45.80
C ALA A 626 7.97 20.49 44.88
N ASP A 627 6.70 20.45 45.31
CA ASP A 627 5.57 19.94 44.52
C ASP A 627 5.12 20.88 43.40
N LYS A 628 5.80 22.02 43.22
CA LYS A 628 5.52 23.05 42.22
C LYS A 628 6.73 23.34 41.32
N VAL A 629 7.85 22.66 41.52
CA VAL A 629 9.06 22.79 40.72
C VAL A 629 9.33 21.50 39.98
N ALA A 630 9.78 21.59 38.72
CA ALA A 630 10.18 20.44 37.94
C ALA A 630 11.47 20.69 37.15
N VAL A 631 12.09 19.60 36.69
CA VAL A 631 13.13 19.64 35.67
C VAL A 631 12.55 19.24 34.33
N PHE A 632 12.94 19.93 33.26
CA PHE A 632 12.71 19.48 31.89
C PHE A 632 14.05 19.09 31.27
N MET A 633 14.16 17.87 30.77
CA MET A 633 15.42 17.32 30.27
C MET A 633 15.30 16.94 28.80
N THR A 634 16.29 17.35 28.01
CA THR A 634 16.50 16.84 26.64
C THR A 634 17.90 16.29 26.53
N SER A 635 18.04 15.05 26.07
CA SER A 635 19.32 14.35 25.98
C SER A 635 19.20 13.08 25.14
N PHE A 636 20.33 12.46 24.83
CA PHE A 636 20.40 11.13 24.23
C PHE A 636 21.10 10.15 25.18
N ASP A 637 22.22 9.58 24.77
CA ASP A 637 23.02 8.63 25.55
C ASP A 637 23.61 9.27 26.82
N GLU A 638 23.78 10.60 26.83
CA GLU A 638 24.29 11.36 27.98
C GLU A 638 23.28 11.40 29.15
N SER A 639 22.05 10.94 28.94
CA SER A 639 21.01 10.87 29.99
C SER A 639 21.46 10.09 31.23
N VAL A 640 22.11 8.93 31.02
CA VAL A 640 22.56 8.05 32.10
C VAL A 640 23.57 8.74 33.01
N PRO A 641 24.73 9.25 32.53
CA PRO A 641 25.68 9.92 33.40
C PRO A 641 25.13 11.21 34.04
N ILE A 642 24.23 11.94 33.38
CA ILE A 642 23.53 13.10 33.98
C ILE A 642 22.68 12.64 35.18
N MET A 643 21.86 11.60 35.00
CA MET A 643 21.00 11.07 36.06
C MET A 643 21.79 10.43 37.21
N GLN A 644 22.90 9.74 36.93
CA GLN A 644 23.80 9.21 37.97
C GLN A 644 24.43 10.31 38.83
N ALA A 645 24.76 11.45 38.22
CA ALA A 645 25.21 12.62 38.97
C ALA A 645 24.05 13.25 39.76
N ALA A 646 22.85 13.30 39.19
CA ALA A 646 21.67 13.90 39.83
C ALA A 646 21.24 13.15 41.08
N ALA A 647 21.34 11.81 41.08
CA ALA A 647 21.02 10.95 42.22
C ALA A 647 21.79 11.28 43.51
N ARG A 648 22.88 12.06 43.42
CA ARG A 648 23.71 12.50 44.56
C ARG A 648 23.14 13.73 45.28
N TYR A 649 22.10 14.35 44.75
CA TYR A 649 21.48 15.56 45.28
C TYR A 649 20.04 15.27 45.68
N ASP A 650 19.76 15.23 46.99
CA ASP A 650 18.43 14.89 47.52
C ASP A 650 17.31 15.74 46.87
N ILE A 651 17.56 17.04 46.66
CA ILE A 651 16.59 17.96 46.04
C ILE A 651 16.17 17.55 44.63
N LEU A 652 17.06 16.94 43.85
CA LEU A 652 16.77 16.48 42.49
C LEU A 652 15.98 15.17 42.47
N ASN A 653 15.95 14.45 43.60
CA ASN A 653 15.21 13.20 43.79
C ASN A 653 13.79 13.45 44.34
N GLU A 654 13.49 14.67 44.80
CA GLU A 654 12.22 15.04 45.45
C GLU A 654 11.22 15.76 44.53
N ILE A 655 11.64 16.11 43.30
CA ILE A 655 10.84 16.89 42.34
C ILE A 655 10.49 16.08 41.09
N ARG A 656 9.47 16.53 40.34
CA ARG A 656 9.09 15.91 39.06
C ARG A 656 10.12 16.19 37.98
N TRP A 657 10.36 15.22 37.10
CA TRP A 657 11.14 15.41 35.89
C TRP A 657 10.31 15.07 34.65
N PHE A 658 10.46 15.89 33.63
CA PHE A 658 9.82 15.72 32.32
C PHE A 658 10.88 15.56 31.23
N GLY A 659 10.60 14.72 30.24
CA GLY A 659 11.51 14.44 29.12
C GLY A 659 10.86 14.66 27.76
N SER A 660 11.71 14.76 26.74
CA SER A 660 11.31 14.76 25.34
C SER A 660 11.06 13.34 24.79
N GLU A 661 10.81 13.24 23.49
CA GLU A 661 10.51 12.01 22.76
C GLU A 661 11.71 11.08 22.67
N THR A 662 12.94 11.61 22.82
CA THR A 662 14.17 10.82 22.82
C THR A 662 14.22 9.80 23.95
N PHE A 663 13.34 9.94 24.95
CA PHE A 663 13.32 9.06 26.11
C PHE A 663 12.43 7.81 25.96
N VAL A 664 11.51 7.78 25.00
CA VAL A 664 10.38 6.85 25.00
C VAL A 664 10.28 6.03 23.72
N PRO A 665 9.83 4.76 23.80
CA PRO A 665 9.60 3.95 25.00
C PRO A 665 10.87 3.27 25.52
N LYS A 666 12.05 3.62 24.98
CA LYS A 666 13.29 2.89 25.26
C LYS A 666 14.46 3.84 25.44
N THR A 667 15.01 3.80 26.64
CA THR A 667 16.19 4.53 27.09
C THR A 667 17.03 3.66 27.99
N ASN A 668 18.34 3.86 27.94
CA ASN A 668 19.28 3.17 28.82
C ASN A 668 19.16 3.61 30.29
N ILE A 669 18.34 4.61 30.62
CA ILE A 669 18.10 5.09 32.00
C ILE A 669 17.40 4.06 32.89
N LEU A 670 16.76 3.03 32.33
CA LEU A 670 16.15 1.95 33.10
C LEU A 670 17.10 0.76 33.29
N ASP A 671 18.17 0.68 32.51
CA ASP A 671 19.14 -0.42 32.54
C ASP A 671 20.18 -0.25 33.66
N ASP A 672 20.47 0.99 34.06
CA ASP A 672 21.34 1.30 35.20
C ASP A 672 20.52 1.38 36.50
N PRO A 673 20.89 0.66 37.58
CA PRO A 673 20.11 0.63 38.82
C PRO A 673 19.94 2.00 39.49
N ILE A 674 20.96 2.86 39.43
CA ILE A 674 20.92 4.18 40.09
C ILE A 674 19.93 5.08 39.35
N THR A 675 20.01 5.10 38.02
CA THR A 675 19.09 5.91 37.22
C THR A 675 17.69 5.33 37.25
N SER A 676 17.52 4.00 37.27
CA SER A 676 16.23 3.33 37.37
C SER A 676 15.50 3.69 38.67
N ASP A 677 16.20 3.66 39.80
CA ASP A 677 15.65 4.09 41.10
C ASP A 677 15.27 5.58 41.07
N LEU A 678 16.13 6.42 40.48
CA LEU A 678 15.89 7.86 40.37
C LEU A 678 14.65 8.17 39.53
N VAL A 679 14.56 7.65 38.30
CA VAL A 679 13.46 7.98 37.37
C VAL A 679 12.10 7.51 37.87
N LYS A 680 12.08 6.41 38.64
CA LYS A 680 10.88 5.95 39.36
C LYS A 680 10.51 6.91 40.49
N SER A 681 11.49 7.37 41.28
CA SER A 681 11.25 8.28 42.41
C SER A 681 10.68 9.64 41.99
N ILE A 682 11.20 10.20 40.89
CA ILE A 682 10.80 11.51 40.33
C ILE A 682 9.57 11.43 39.41
N GLN A 683 8.97 10.24 39.26
CA GLN A 683 7.86 9.98 38.34
C GLN A 683 8.11 10.54 36.94
N PHE A 684 9.27 10.18 36.37
CA PHE A 684 9.74 10.70 35.10
C PHE A 684 8.66 10.51 34.02
N THR A 685 8.28 11.61 33.38
CA THR A 685 7.18 11.63 32.40
C THR A 685 7.69 12.19 31.08
N ALA A 686 7.44 11.52 29.96
CA ALA A 686 7.86 11.99 28.65
C ALA A 686 6.72 11.86 27.64
N MET A 687 6.90 12.44 26.46
CA MET A 687 5.91 12.34 25.39
C MET A 687 6.57 12.20 24.03
N ARG A 688 5.88 11.49 23.13
CA ARG A 688 6.27 11.35 21.73
C ARG A 688 5.04 11.39 20.84
N PRO A 689 5.19 11.63 19.53
CA PRO A 689 4.09 11.44 18.58
C PRO A 689 3.44 10.06 18.78
N ALA A 690 2.11 10.03 18.83
CA ALA A 690 1.34 8.81 19.06
C ALA A 690 1.53 7.82 17.91
N ASP A 691 1.58 6.53 18.25
CA ASP A 691 1.70 5.46 17.27
C ASP A 691 0.47 5.40 16.36
N VAL A 692 0.67 4.82 15.19
CA VAL A 692 -0.38 4.55 14.22
C VAL A 692 -0.64 3.06 14.09
N ASN A 693 -1.85 2.72 13.69
CA ASN A 693 -2.25 1.34 13.46
C ASN A 693 -2.42 1.09 11.96
N THR A 694 -1.29 1.03 11.23
CA THR A 694 -1.26 0.69 9.80
C THR A 694 -0.58 -0.66 9.59
N SER A 695 -0.92 -1.38 8.53
CA SER A 695 -0.23 -2.64 8.18
C SER A 695 1.26 -2.43 7.94
N THR A 696 1.63 -1.30 7.31
CA THR A 696 3.03 -0.90 7.10
C THR A 696 3.76 -0.66 8.42
N HIS A 697 3.10 -0.06 9.42
CA HIS A 697 3.68 0.13 10.75
C HIS A 697 4.04 -1.21 11.41
N HIS A 698 3.10 -2.18 11.37
CA HIS A 698 3.35 -3.52 11.89
C HIS A 698 4.43 -4.25 11.11
N HIS A 699 4.47 -4.10 9.77
CA HIS A 699 5.51 -4.71 8.95
C HIS A 699 6.92 -4.23 9.32
N VAL A 700 7.12 -2.91 9.44
CA VAL A 700 8.41 -2.35 9.86
C VAL A 700 8.74 -2.77 11.30
N GLN A 701 7.74 -2.78 12.19
CA GLN A 701 7.93 -3.23 13.57
C GLN A 701 8.38 -4.70 13.65
N GLU A 702 7.72 -5.59 12.91
CA GLU A 702 8.03 -7.02 12.85
C GLU A 702 9.42 -7.27 12.28
N HIS A 703 9.80 -6.57 11.20
CA HIS A 703 11.15 -6.67 10.63
C HIS A 703 12.23 -6.36 11.68
N PHE A 704 12.09 -5.25 12.41
CA PHE A 704 13.05 -4.87 13.44
C PHE A 704 13.05 -5.84 14.63
N LEU A 705 11.89 -6.37 15.00
CA LEU A 705 11.79 -7.40 16.04
C LEU A 705 12.51 -8.69 15.62
N GLU A 706 12.43 -9.08 14.35
CA GLU A 706 13.11 -10.26 13.82
C GLU A 706 14.62 -10.07 13.70
N VAL A 707 15.08 -8.92 13.20
CA VAL A 707 16.50 -8.64 12.95
C VAL A 707 17.25 -8.28 14.23
N HIS A 708 16.67 -7.44 15.09
CA HIS A 708 17.33 -6.91 16.29
C HIS A 708 16.84 -7.53 17.59
N GLY A 709 15.74 -8.29 17.56
CA GLY A 709 15.10 -8.79 18.77
C GLY A 709 14.30 -7.71 19.52
N GLU A 710 14.07 -6.55 18.90
CA GLU A 710 13.42 -5.39 19.52
C GLU A 710 12.60 -4.57 18.52
N ILE A 711 11.51 -3.98 19.02
CA ILE A 711 10.71 -3.05 18.23
C ILE A 711 11.47 -1.74 17.99
N PRO A 712 11.30 -1.10 16.81
CA PRO A 712 11.99 0.15 16.50
C PRO A 712 11.36 1.33 17.25
N THR A 713 12.11 2.43 17.38
CA THR A 713 11.64 3.65 18.08
C THR A 713 11.37 4.80 17.11
N GLY A 714 10.24 5.49 17.31
CA GLY A 714 9.90 6.79 16.70
C GLY A 714 10.30 6.97 15.23
N TYR A 715 11.33 7.77 14.98
CA TYR A 715 11.73 8.21 13.64
C TYR A 715 12.24 7.12 12.69
N ILE A 716 12.40 5.88 13.15
CA ILE A 716 12.69 4.74 12.25
C ILE A 716 11.58 4.57 11.20
N TYR A 717 10.32 4.70 11.61
CA TYR A 717 9.18 4.65 10.69
C TYR A 717 9.21 5.81 9.68
N SER A 718 9.63 7.01 10.11
CA SER A 718 9.78 8.18 9.23
C SER A 718 10.89 8.00 8.18
N ALA A 719 11.96 7.26 8.49
CA ALA A 719 13.03 6.98 7.54
C ALA A 719 12.57 6.01 6.44
N TYR A 720 11.82 4.98 6.81
CA TYR A 720 11.15 4.09 5.85
C TYR A 720 10.21 4.89 4.92
N ASP A 721 9.37 5.74 5.50
CA ASP A 721 8.42 6.56 4.74
C ASP A 721 9.11 7.57 3.83
N ALA A 722 10.22 8.19 4.27
CA ALA A 722 10.99 9.11 3.45
C ALA A 722 11.50 8.44 2.16
N THR A 723 11.96 7.19 2.24
CA THR A 723 12.36 6.42 1.04
C THR A 723 11.20 6.21 0.10
N TRP A 724 10.03 5.80 0.62
CA TRP A 724 8.83 5.61 -0.17
C TRP A 724 8.35 6.89 -0.83
N LEU A 725 8.35 8.02 -0.12
CA LEU A 725 7.95 9.31 -0.68
C LEU A 725 8.85 9.73 -1.84
N VAL A 726 10.17 9.54 -1.71
CA VAL A 726 11.11 9.79 -2.81
C VAL A 726 10.81 8.89 -4.01
N GLY A 727 10.68 7.58 -3.79
CA GLY A 727 10.38 6.63 -4.86
C GLY A 727 9.05 6.90 -5.56
N LEU A 728 7.98 7.14 -4.79
CA LEU A 728 6.66 7.46 -5.33
C LEU A 728 6.65 8.78 -6.10
N SER A 729 7.44 9.76 -5.66
CA SER A 729 7.58 11.02 -6.40
C SER A 729 8.28 10.83 -7.74
N MET A 730 9.33 10.02 -7.79
CA MET A 730 10.00 9.65 -9.04
C MET A 730 9.05 8.90 -9.97
N LEU A 731 8.27 7.97 -9.42
CA LEU A 731 7.29 7.19 -10.16
C LEU A 731 6.16 8.05 -10.73
N GLN A 732 5.69 9.04 -9.98
CA GLN A 732 4.64 9.96 -10.43
C GLN A 732 5.15 10.97 -11.47
N SER A 733 6.37 11.48 -11.32
CA SER A 733 6.90 12.50 -12.24
C SER A 733 7.67 11.95 -13.44
N GLY A 734 8.07 10.66 -13.41
CA GLY A 734 8.98 10.07 -14.38
C GLY A 734 10.37 10.72 -14.40
N ALA A 735 10.77 11.37 -13.30
CA ALA A 735 12.00 12.14 -13.20
C ALA A 735 12.83 11.69 -12.00
N THR A 736 14.13 11.98 -12.02
CA THR A 736 15.07 11.61 -10.96
C THR A 736 15.81 12.80 -10.37
N ASP A 737 15.62 14.00 -10.92
CA ASP A 737 16.27 15.22 -10.45
C ASP A 737 15.49 15.89 -9.31
N ALA A 738 16.22 16.44 -8.34
CA ALA A 738 15.63 17.08 -7.17
C ALA A 738 14.69 18.25 -7.52
N GLY A 739 14.94 18.96 -8.63
CA GLY A 739 14.11 20.09 -9.06
C GLY A 739 12.67 19.66 -9.35
N THR A 740 12.51 18.61 -10.15
CA THR A 740 11.21 18.05 -10.52
C THR A 740 10.55 17.34 -9.35
N ILE A 741 11.30 16.54 -8.58
CA ILE A 741 10.73 15.80 -7.44
C ILE A 741 10.09 16.73 -6.40
N LYS A 742 10.71 17.87 -6.11
CA LYS A 742 10.15 18.86 -5.18
C LYS A 742 8.78 19.40 -5.59
N THR A 743 8.45 19.45 -6.88
CA THR A 743 7.16 20.01 -7.33
C THR A 743 5.98 19.08 -7.10
N VAL A 744 6.22 17.77 -7.04
CA VAL A 744 5.19 16.75 -6.81
C VAL A 744 5.19 16.21 -5.38
N PHE A 745 6.23 16.50 -4.59
CA PHE A 745 6.44 15.87 -3.27
C PHE A 745 5.28 16.13 -2.29
N HIS A 746 4.69 17.33 -2.29
CA HIS A 746 3.51 17.63 -1.46
C HIS A 746 2.29 16.80 -1.85
N ASP A 747 2.04 16.65 -3.15
CA ASP A 747 0.89 15.90 -3.65
C ASP A 747 1.03 14.41 -3.32
N VAL A 748 2.23 13.85 -3.54
CA VAL A 748 2.58 12.48 -3.16
C VAL A 748 2.41 12.28 -1.65
N ALA A 749 2.98 13.15 -0.85
CA ALA A 749 2.91 13.06 0.60
C ALA A 749 1.49 13.21 1.16
N SER A 750 0.61 13.92 0.46
CA SER A 750 -0.80 14.09 0.84
C SER A 750 -1.65 12.83 0.66
N THR A 751 -1.23 11.92 -0.23
CA THR A 751 -1.95 10.69 -0.57
C THR A 751 -1.31 9.43 0.01
N TYR A 752 -0.05 9.51 0.43
CA TYR A 752 0.67 8.42 1.03
C TYR A 752 0.37 8.26 2.53
N VAL A 753 0.11 7.01 2.92
CA VAL A 753 -0.04 6.59 4.32
C VAL A 753 0.97 5.48 4.58
N GLY A 754 2.01 5.82 5.32
CA GLY A 754 3.17 4.97 5.56
C GLY A 754 3.19 4.27 6.91
N ALA A 755 4.38 3.81 7.30
CA ALA A 755 4.68 3.22 8.59
C ALA A 755 4.59 4.23 9.73
N SER A 756 4.87 5.51 9.46
CA SER A 756 4.63 6.59 10.41
C SER A 756 3.19 7.08 10.37
N GLY A 757 2.38 6.71 9.35
CA GLY A 757 0.97 7.12 9.14
C GLY A 757 0.80 8.14 8.01
N ASN A 758 -0.19 9.04 8.09
CA ASN A 758 -0.42 10.08 7.07
C ASN A 758 0.78 11.03 6.93
N THR A 759 1.32 11.19 5.72
CA THR A 759 2.53 11.99 5.50
C THR A 759 2.28 13.42 5.04
N ILE A 760 1.09 13.98 5.31
CA ILE A 760 0.72 15.33 4.87
C ILE A 760 1.74 16.35 5.37
N LEU A 761 2.23 17.20 4.47
CA LEU A 761 3.21 18.23 4.77
C LEU A 761 2.56 19.62 4.81
N ASN A 762 3.01 20.48 5.72
CA ASN A 762 2.65 21.89 5.81
C ASN A 762 3.39 22.73 4.75
N GLU A 763 3.15 24.04 4.68
CA GLU A 763 3.83 24.92 3.70
C GLU A 763 5.36 24.98 3.85
N ALA A 764 5.90 24.61 5.01
CA ALA A 764 7.33 24.52 5.28
C ALA A 764 7.97 23.20 4.82
N GLY A 765 7.20 22.25 4.28
CA GLY A 765 7.70 20.93 3.92
C GLY A 765 7.81 19.98 5.12
N ASP A 766 7.18 20.30 6.24
CA ASP A 766 7.23 19.50 7.47
C ASP A 766 5.97 18.70 7.68
N LEU A 767 6.08 17.54 8.30
CA LEU A 767 4.95 16.71 8.67
C LEU A 767 3.97 17.49 9.55
N VAL A 768 2.69 17.50 9.17
CA VAL A 768 1.64 18.11 9.99
C VAL A 768 1.57 17.43 11.36
N PRO A 769 1.29 18.20 12.43
CA PRO A 769 1.35 17.70 13.79
C PRO A 769 0.29 16.62 14.05
N ARG A 770 0.63 15.72 14.97
CA ARG A 770 -0.25 14.64 15.44
C ARG A 770 -0.33 14.67 16.95
N ASN A 771 -1.27 13.91 17.50
CA ASN A 771 -1.36 13.73 18.95
C ASN A 771 -0.03 13.23 19.52
N TYR A 772 0.33 13.72 20.70
CA TYR A 772 1.46 13.23 21.45
C TYR A 772 0.96 12.29 22.55
N ALA A 773 1.43 11.06 22.53
CA ALA A 773 1.21 10.07 23.58
C ALA A 773 2.07 10.41 24.81
N ILE A 774 1.46 10.41 26.00
CA ILE A 774 2.15 10.65 27.27
C ILE A 774 2.54 9.31 27.89
N TRP A 775 3.79 9.21 28.30
CA TRP A 775 4.40 8.03 28.89
C TRP A 775 4.94 8.36 30.29
N ILE A 776 4.78 7.42 31.21
CA ILE A 776 5.31 7.48 32.57
C ILE A 776 6.18 6.24 32.83
N ILE A 777 7.00 6.29 33.87
CA ILE A 777 7.72 5.09 34.35
C ILE A 777 7.02 4.53 35.59
N ASP A 778 6.74 3.23 35.58
CA ASP A 778 6.20 2.47 36.71
C ASP A 778 7.20 1.41 37.23
N GLU A 779 6.74 0.41 37.97
CA GLU A 779 7.60 -0.67 38.47
C GLU A 779 8.20 -1.54 37.35
N ASP A 780 7.43 -1.75 36.27
CA ASP A 780 7.73 -2.66 35.15
C ASP A 780 8.43 -1.95 33.97
N GLY A 781 8.42 -0.62 33.93
CA GLY A 781 9.17 0.19 32.98
C GLY A 781 8.38 1.36 32.41
N TRP A 782 8.59 1.69 31.13
CA TRP A 782 7.80 2.70 30.43
C TRP A 782 6.36 2.20 30.21
N MET A 783 5.38 2.98 30.68
CA MET A 783 3.96 2.75 30.50
C MET A 783 3.33 3.89 29.69
N LEU A 784 2.62 3.52 28.62
CA LEU A 784 1.77 4.43 27.88
C LEU A 784 0.53 4.77 28.71
N THR A 785 0.24 6.05 28.91
CA THR A 785 -0.98 6.49 29.58
C THR A 785 -2.16 6.58 28.60
N GLU A 786 -3.39 6.60 29.12
CA GLU A 786 -4.58 6.92 28.31
C GLU A 786 -4.60 8.40 27.88
N ARG A 787 -3.74 9.24 28.45
CA ARG A 787 -3.68 10.68 28.17
C ARG A 787 -2.89 10.96 26.89
N GLN A 788 -3.43 11.86 26.07
CA GLN A 788 -2.74 12.35 24.88
C GLN A 788 -2.87 13.87 24.80
N PHE A 789 -1.82 14.53 24.34
CA PHE A 789 -1.88 15.94 23.98
C PHE A 789 -2.33 16.07 22.52
N ASN A 790 -3.42 16.78 22.28
CA ASN A 790 -3.85 17.18 20.95
C ASN A 790 -3.30 18.58 20.63
N PRO A 791 -2.35 18.72 19.68
CA PRO A 791 -1.78 20.01 19.32
C PRO A 791 -2.78 20.98 18.66
N ILE A 792 -3.87 20.47 18.07
CA ILE A 792 -4.90 21.30 17.42
C ILE A 792 -5.80 21.96 18.47
N ASP A 793 -6.22 21.19 19.48
CA ASP A 793 -7.11 21.66 20.54
C ASP A 793 -6.35 22.32 21.71
N ASP A 794 -5.02 22.18 21.73
CA ASP A 794 -4.13 22.64 22.81
C ASP A 794 -4.54 22.06 24.18
N ASP A 795 -4.93 20.78 24.18
CA ASP A 795 -5.49 20.11 25.36
C ASP A 795 -4.94 18.70 25.58
N ILE A 796 -5.00 18.23 26.83
CA ILE A 796 -4.69 16.84 27.19
C ILE A 796 -6.00 16.16 27.57
N SER A 797 -6.46 15.24 26.72
CA SER A 797 -7.68 14.44 26.91
C SER A 797 -7.44 13.19 27.74
#